data_AF-A0A166GTF4-F1
#
_entry.id   AF-A0A166GTF4-F1
#
_cell.length_a   1.000
_cell.length_b   1.000
_cell.length_c   1.000
_cell.angle_alpha   90.00
_cell.angle_beta   90.00
_cell.angle_gamma   90.00
#
_symmetry.space_group_name_H-M   'P 1'
#
loop_
_entity.id
_entity.type
_entity.pdbx_description
1 polymer ?
#
loop_
_entity_poly.entity_id
_entity_poly.type
_entity_poly.pdbx_seq_one_letter_code
_entity_poly.pdbx_strand_id
1 'polypeptide(L)'
;MARGSATKFIRLCSSQSFLFTPTSYYPSKYSHPYLSSCYISRFYSDFDPPKSHLFRPRHLIDLPFCHNYSELGCLLQKQPFSSSGGNDESKSDSDLGDCVVKNEPFSSAGGNDESNCDLDVGGDVELEGTGETSEGFENVANRDPVEIYKELKDALKGYKQTREEWDTLTEIFNCFSRSGWASNQALAVYIGSAFFPTAVHKFRGFFLKRCQGDVVKHLVSLGPGNEAERFLFPIFVEYCLEEFSGEIKRFKGMIEYADLTKPHTWFPFARAMRRKIIYHCGPTNSGKTYNALQKFMEANTGIYCSPLRLLAMEVFDKVNAAGVYCSLLTGQEKKKVPFSNHIACTVEMASTEQLYEVAVIDEIQMMADSHRGYAWTRAFLGLKADEIHLCGDPSVLNIVRKICSQTGDELVEQRYERFKKLVVEAKTLLGDLRNVRSGDCVVAFSRREIFEVKLAIEKYTKHRCCVIYGALPPETRRMQANLFNDQDNEYDILVASDAVGMGLNLNIRRVVFYTLSKYNGDKIVPVAASQVKQIAGRAGRRGSRYPDGLTTTLHLDDLDYLISCLQKPFDVVTKVGLFPFFEQVELFAGQLPKITFPKLLEKFSESCRMDGSYFLCNHTGIKKVANMLERVQGISLEDRFNFCFAPVNIRDPKAMYHLLRYASAFAKNLPVGIAMGMPKCSARNDSELLDLETKHQVLSMYLWLSNHFNEETFPYVKKAQDMATDIADLLGESLLNASWKPESRNAGKSKPQQEKKEGYERQRSIIISKEK
;
A
#
# COMPACT_ATOMS: atom_id res chain seq x y z
N MET A 1 -51.36 -32.26 33.52
CA MET A 1 -52.34 -32.69 32.50
C MET A 1 -51.55 -33.05 31.25
N ALA A 2 -51.13 -34.31 31.11
CA ALA A 2 -51.75 -35.34 30.23
C ALA A 2 -51.65 -34.92 28.75
N ARG A 3 -51.01 -35.61 27.80
CA ARG A 3 -50.52 -36.99 27.54
C ARG A 3 -49.38 -36.83 26.48
N GLY A 4 -48.39 -37.69 26.22
CA GLY A 4 -48.13 -39.08 26.52
C GLY A 4 -47.51 -39.77 25.29
N SER A 5 -46.43 -40.55 25.50
CA SER A 5 -45.92 -41.68 24.69
C SER A 5 -45.39 -41.43 23.26
N ALA A 6 -44.44 -42.19 22.69
CA ALA A 6 -43.57 -43.31 23.09
C ALA A 6 -42.63 -43.55 21.88
N THR A 7 -41.31 -43.66 22.01
CA THR A 7 -40.51 -44.89 22.24
C THR A 7 -40.14 -45.69 20.96
N LYS A 8 -38.81 -45.79 20.73
CA LYS A 8 -37.98 -46.86 20.09
C LYS A 8 -38.25 -47.31 18.65
N PHE A 9 -37.18 -47.35 17.83
CA PHE A 9 -36.69 -48.60 17.24
C PHE A 9 -35.19 -48.52 16.93
N ILE A 10 -34.49 -49.63 17.18
CA ILE A 10 -33.08 -49.92 16.91
C ILE A 10 -33.04 -50.96 15.76
N ARG A 11 -32.04 -50.85 14.85
CA ARG A 11 -31.17 -51.90 14.23
C ARG A 11 -30.96 -51.81 12.70
N LEU A 12 -29.67 -51.93 12.36
CA LEU A 12 -29.03 -52.72 11.29
C LEU A 12 -28.52 -52.05 9.99
N CYS A 13 -27.17 -52.08 9.92
CA CYS A 13 -26.21 -52.13 8.82
C CYS A 13 -26.67 -52.16 7.35
N SER A 14 -25.98 -51.38 6.51
CA SER A 14 -25.18 -51.98 5.43
C SER A 14 -24.08 -51.01 4.94
N SER A 15 -22.94 -51.61 4.68
CA SER A 15 -21.70 -51.08 4.10
C SER A 15 -21.82 -50.83 2.60
N GLN A 16 -21.26 -49.73 2.07
CA GLN A 16 -20.53 -49.74 0.80
C GLN A 16 -19.75 -48.44 0.59
N SER A 17 -18.43 -48.60 0.45
CA SER A 17 -17.44 -47.64 0.02
C SER A 17 -17.57 -47.40 -1.49
N PHE A 18 -17.52 -46.16 -1.97
CA PHE A 18 -17.02 -45.85 -3.33
C PHE A 18 -16.42 -44.44 -3.40
N LEU A 19 -15.25 -44.39 -4.03
CA LEU A 19 -14.45 -43.23 -4.39
C LEU A 19 -15.21 -42.23 -5.27
N PHE A 20 -14.97 -40.93 -5.09
CA PHE A 20 -15.26 -39.95 -6.13
C PHE A 20 -14.11 -38.94 -6.30
N THR A 21 -13.57 -38.96 -7.51
CA THR A 21 -12.72 -37.95 -8.14
C THR A 21 -13.54 -36.69 -8.49
N PRO A 22 -12.93 -35.49 -8.54
CA PRO A 22 -13.63 -34.26 -8.87
C PRO A 22 -13.74 -34.08 -10.39
N THR A 23 -14.97 -33.95 -10.90
CA THR A 23 -15.25 -33.55 -12.28
C THR A 23 -15.62 -32.08 -12.35
N SER A 24 -14.88 -31.36 -13.19
CA SER A 24 -15.14 -30.02 -13.70
C SER A 24 -16.47 -29.96 -14.47
N TYR A 25 -17.29 -28.94 -14.23
CA TYR A 25 -18.41 -28.59 -15.13
C TYR A 25 -18.54 -27.07 -15.32
N TYR A 26 -18.23 -26.63 -16.54
CA TYR A 26 -18.80 -25.45 -17.19
C TYR A 26 -20.28 -25.74 -17.56
N PRO A 27 -21.15 -24.72 -17.63
CA PRO A 27 -22.34 -24.81 -18.46
C PRO A 27 -22.30 -23.80 -19.62
N SER A 28 -22.49 -24.33 -20.83
CA SER A 28 -22.80 -23.61 -22.05
C SER A 28 -24.32 -23.54 -22.29
N LYS A 29 -24.76 -22.41 -22.87
CA LYS A 29 -25.82 -22.23 -23.90
C LYS A 29 -27.20 -22.91 -23.71
N TYR A 30 -28.24 -22.07 -23.69
CA TYR A 30 -29.60 -22.31 -24.21
C TYR A 30 -30.11 -20.97 -24.81
N SER A 31 -30.17 -20.80 -26.13
CA SER A 31 -31.28 -21.12 -27.07
C SER A 31 -32.49 -20.17 -26.99
N HIS A 32 -32.62 -19.30 -28.01
CA HIS A 32 -33.80 -18.49 -28.36
C HIS A 32 -35.00 -19.35 -28.81
N PRO A 33 -36.22 -18.78 -28.79
CA PRO A 33 -36.95 -18.64 -30.07
C PRO A 33 -37.78 -17.33 -30.26
N TYR A 34 -37.73 -16.83 -31.50
CA TYR A 34 -38.79 -16.27 -32.39
C TYR A 34 -39.49 -14.88 -32.22
N LEU A 35 -39.60 -14.22 -33.41
CA LEU A 35 -40.52 -13.17 -33.91
C LEU A 35 -40.20 -11.70 -33.54
N SER A 36 -40.20 -10.70 -34.43
CA SER A 36 -40.48 -10.59 -35.88
C SER A 36 -40.16 -9.16 -36.37
N SER A 37 -39.59 -9.01 -37.59
CA SER A 37 -39.85 -7.99 -38.67
C SER A 37 -40.07 -6.49 -38.29
N CYS A 38 -39.55 -5.44 -38.94
CA CYS A 38 -39.32 -5.20 -40.37
C CYS A 38 -38.72 -3.78 -40.61
N TYR A 39 -37.99 -3.61 -41.73
CA TYR A 39 -37.74 -2.39 -42.55
C TYR A 39 -37.19 -1.08 -41.93
N ILE A 40 -36.02 -0.63 -42.42
CA ILE A 40 -35.86 0.42 -43.46
C ILE A 40 -34.38 0.50 -43.89
N SER A 41 -34.16 0.77 -45.17
CA SER A 41 -32.92 0.69 -45.93
C SER A 41 -32.41 2.06 -46.44
N ARG A 42 -31.09 2.12 -46.73
CA ARG A 42 -30.35 3.08 -47.60
C ARG A 42 -29.99 4.45 -46.95
N PHE A 43 -28.85 5.13 -47.20
CA PHE A 43 -28.00 5.32 -48.39
C PHE A 43 -26.55 5.78 -47.98
N TYR A 44 -25.51 5.35 -48.73
CA TYR A 44 -24.27 6.03 -49.22
C TYR A 44 -23.49 7.02 -48.31
N SER A 45 -22.15 7.19 -48.33
CA SER A 45 -21.04 6.84 -49.25
C SER A 45 -19.70 7.25 -48.62
N ASP A 46 -18.64 6.52 -48.97
CA ASP A 46 -17.25 6.92 -49.28
C ASP A 46 -16.64 8.17 -48.63
N PHE A 47 -15.48 8.01 -47.95
CA PHE A 47 -14.30 8.87 -48.13
C PHE A 47 -13.03 8.20 -47.57
N ASP A 48 -12.07 7.98 -48.48
CA ASP A 48 -10.71 7.49 -48.24
C ASP A 48 -9.77 8.57 -47.66
N PRO A 49 -8.60 8.21 -47.10
CA PRO A 49 -7.73 9.08 -46.31
C PRO A 49 -6.64 9.79 -47.14
N PRO A 50 -6.03 10.90 -46.67
CA PRO A 50 -4.82 11.44 -47.29
C PRO A 50 -3.53 11.02 -46.57
N LYS A 51 -2.52 10.69 -47.39
CA LYS A 51 -1.10 10.49 -47.02
C LYS A 51 -0.28 11.79 -47.23
N SER A 52 0.85 11.86 -46.51
CA SER A 52 2.11 12.63 -46.74
C SER A 52 2.04 14.16 -46.60
N HIS A 53 2.96 14.87 -45.92
CA HIS A 53 4.41 14.93 -46.12
C HIS A 53 5.19 15.67 -44.99
N LEU A 54 6.44 15.22 -44.74
CA LEU A 54 7.69 15.97 -44.45
C LEU A 54 7.68 17.21 -43.53
N PHE A 55 8.45 17.17 -42.43
CA PHE A 55 9.56 18.12 -42.13
C PHE A 55 10.43 17.59 -40.95
N ARG A 56 11.76 17.56 -41.15
CA ARG A 56 12.83 17.33 -40.14
C ARG A 56 13.41 18.67 -39.66
N PRO A 57 14.01 18.72 -38.46
CA PRO A 57 15.48 18.90 -38.30
C PRO A 57 16.08 17.98 -37.19
N ARG A 58 17.23 17.28 -37.36
CA ARG A 58 18.66 17.71 -37.18
C ARG A 58 18.89 18.46 -35.84
N HIS A 59 19.80 18.14 -34.91
CA HIS A 59 20.88 17.16 -34.66
C HIS A 59 21.13 17.15 -33.12
N LEU A 60 21.60 16.05 -32.51
CA LEU A 60 22.79 16.03 -31.64
C LEU A 60 23.16 14.59 -31.18
N ILE A 61 24.33 14.15 -31.67
CA ILE A 61 25.35 13.23 -31.12
C ILE A 61 25.02 11.73 -30.98
N ASP A 62 25.63 10.97 -31.89
CA ASP A 62 25.77 9.51 -31.93
C ASP A 62 26.86 9.00 -30.98
N LEU A 63 26.59 7.88 -30.29
CA LEU A 63 27.57 6.90 -29.84
C LEU A 63 27.00 5.50 -30.15
N PRO A 64 27.77 4.57 -30.75
CA PRO A 64 27.23 3.31 -31.27
C PRO A 64 27.33 2.18 -30.23
N PHE A 65 26.21 1.51 -29.93
CA PHE A 65 26.24 0.09 -29.56
C PHE A 65 24.96 -0.63 -30.01
N CYS A 66 25.18 -1.46 -31.02
CA CYS A 66 24.50 -2.67 -31.49
C CYS A 66 23.02 -2.95 -31.14
N HIS A 67 22.22 -2.91 -32.21
CA HIS A 67 21.17 -3.88 -32.50
C HIS A 67 21.72 -5.32 -32.42
N ASN A 68 21.14 -6.17 -31.56
CA ASN A 68 20.85 -7.61 -31.78
C ASN A 68 20.51 -8.35 -30.47
N TYR A 69 19.42 -7.99 -29.79
CA TYR A 69 18.83 -8.86 -28.75
C TYR A 69 17.30 -8.73 -28.71
N SER A 70 16.65 -8.85 -29.88
CA SER A 70 15.17 -8.87 -29.97
C SER A 70 14.57 -10.13 -30.59
N GLU A 71 15.38 -11.14 -30.96
CA GLU A 71 14.89 -12.36 -31.64
C GLU A 71 14.97 -13.67 -30.84
N LEU A 72 15.32 -13.67 -29.55
CA LEU A 72 15.32 -14.91 -28.74
C LEU A 72 13.93 -15.35 -28.21
N GLY A 73 12.84 -14.75 -28.71
CA GLY A 73 11.47 -15.02 -28.25
C GLY A 73 10.74 -16.19 -28.93
N CYS A 74 11.30 -16.83 -29.97
CA CYS A 74 10.48 -17.67 -30.86
C CYS A 74 10.99 -19.11 -31.16
N LEU A 75 11.98 -19.64 -30.43
CA LEU A 75 12.65 -20.91 -30.79
C LEU A 75 12.61 -22.03 -29.73
N LEU A 76 11.58 -22.12 -28.90
CA LEU A 76 11.32 -23.30 -28.06
C LEU A 76 9.86 -23.74 -28.08
N GLN A 77 9.37 -24.09 -29.28
CA GLN A 77 8.24 -25.01 -29.43
C GLN A 77 8.50 -25.93 -30.61
N LYS A 78 8.89 -27.17 -30.31
CA LYS A 78 8.55 -28.42 -31.00
C LYS A 78 9.60 -29.48 -30.62
N GLN A 79 9.16 -30.48 -29.85
CA GLN A 79 9.23 -31.90 -30.19
C GLN A 79 8.77 -32.73 -28.97
N PRO A 80 7.97 -33.79 -29.17
CA PRO A 80 7.35 -34.57 -28.10
C PRO A 80 8.29 -35.67 -27.61
N PHE A 81 8.22 -36.03 -26.33
CA PHE A 81 8.81 -37.28 -25.85
C PHE A 81 7.81 -38.13 -25.07
N SER A 82 7.62 -39.31 -25.62
CA SER A 82 7.06 -40.53 -25.04
C SER A 82 8.08 -41.23 -24.14
N SER A 83 7.63 -41.76 -23.00
CA SER A 83 8.08 -43.01 -22.37
C SER A 83 7.28 -43.21 -21.08
N SER A 84 6.40 -44.23 -21.00
CA SER A 84 6.68 -45.62 -20.58
C SER A 84 7.29 -45.70 -19.18
N GLY A 85 6.51 -46.29 -18.27
CA GLY A 85 6.83 -46.43 -16.85
C GLY A 85 7.84 -47.51 -16.50
N GLY A 86 8.10 -47.59 -15.20
CA GLY A 86 8.90 -48.62 -14.54
C GLY A 86 9.10 -48.25 -13.07
N ASN A 87 8.50 -49.04 -12.18
CA ASN A 87 8.68 -49.01 -10.73
C ASN A 87 10.13 -49.37 -10.34
N ASP A 88 10.59 -48.89 -9.18
CA ASP A 88 11.16 -49.77 -8.15
C ASP A 88 11.36 -49.07 -6.79
N GLU A 89 11.20 -49.87 -5.73
CA GLU A 89 11.11 -49.51 -4.33
C GLU A 89 12.47 -49.54 -3.57
N SER A 90 12.55 -48.71 -2.52
CA SER A 90 13.05 -49.01 -1.15
C SER A 90 14.53 -48.87 -0.72
N LYS A 91 14.66 -48.27 0.48
CA LYS A 91 15.67 -48.41 1.58
C LYS A 91 17.07 -47.79 1.37
N SER A 92 17.81 -47.27 2.37
CA SER A 92 17.67 -46.88 3.78
C SER A 92 19.04 -46.36 4.26
N ASP A 93 19.08 -45.43 5.25
CA ASP A 93 20.18 -45.10 6.19
C ASP A 93 21.53 -44.52 5.63
N SER A 94 22.31 -43.65 6.28
CA SER A 94 22.35 -43.03 7.61
C SER A 94 23.33 -41.82 7.63
N ASP A 95 23.14 -40.93 8.61
CA ASP A 95 24.11 -40.16 9.42
C ASP A 95 25.29 -39.35 8.80
N LEU A 96 25.31 -38.02 9.06
CA LEU A 96 26.29 -37.30 9.92
C LEU A 96 26.37 -35.79 9.61
N GLY A 97 26.36 -34.98 10.69
CA GLY A 97 27.28 -33.84 10.79
C GLY A 97 26.67 -32.43 10.83
N ASP A 98 26.25 -32.01 12.02
CA ASP A 98 26.07 -30.59 12.39
C ASP A 98 27.37 -29.78 12.16
N CYS A 99 27.25 -28.60 11.55
CA CYS A 99 28.26 -27.54 11.62
C CYS A 99 27.59 -26.18 11.80
N VAL A 100 27.60 -25.75 13.06
CA VAL A 100 27.24 -24.42 13.54
C VAL A 100 28.35 -23.44 13.17
N VAL A 101 28.05 -22.40 12.39
CA VAL A 101 28.95 -21.24 12.20
C VAL A 101 28.29 -20.00 12.80
N LYS A 102 28.96 -19.45 13.82
CA LYS A 102 28.65 -18.20 14.51
C LYS A 102 28.99 -17.02 13.61
N ASN A 103 28.06 -16.08 13.42
CA ASN A 103 28.32 -14.78 12.81
C ASN A 103 28.32 -13.70 13.91
N GLU A 104 29.45 -13.00 14.06
CA GLU A 104 29.53 -11.72 14.75
C GLU A 104 29.57 -10.56 13.73
N PRO A 105 29.11 -9.35 14.10
CA PRO A 105 28.78 -8.30 13.15
C PRO A 105 29.96 -7.35 12.88
N PHE A 106 30.17 -7.00 11.61
CA PHE A 106 31.08 -5.93 11.22
C PHE A 106 30.33 -4.62 11.05
N SER A 107 30.67 -3.65 11.89
CA SER A 107 30.40 -2.22 11.75
C SER A 107 31.47 -1.56 10.89
N SER A 108 31.10 -0.68 9.97
CA SER A 108 31.96 0.44 9.60
C SER A 108 31.13 1.64 9.16
N ALA A 109 31.52 2.79 9.70
CA ALA A 109 31.01 4.12 9.45
C ALA A 109 32.16 4.99 8.92
N GLY A 110 31.82 6.01 8.13
CA GLY A 110 32.72 7.03 7.57
C GLY A 110 32.85 6.87 6.05
N GLY A 111 32.54 7.84 5.19
CA GLY A 111 32.33 9.27 5.36
C GLY A 111 33.39 10.04 4.55
N ASN A 112 32.92 10.88 3.62
CA ASN A 112 33.62 11.97 2.91
C ASN A 112 34.58 11.53 1.79
N ASP A 113 34.82 12.27 0.71
CA ASP A 113 34.29 13.48 0.08
C ASP A 113 34.98 13.44 -1.31
N GLU A 114 34.25 13.49 -2.43
CA GLU A 114 34.89 13.62 -3.75
C GLU A 114 34.69 15.05 -4.29
N SER A 115 35.79 15.79 -4.26
CA SER A 115 35.98 17.09 -4.91
C SER A 115 36.40 16.90 -6.38
N ASN A 116 35.72 17.64 -7.25
CA ASN A 116 36.09 17.90 -8.65
C ASN A 116 37.53 18.39 -8.81
N CYS A 117 38.27 17.79 -9.74
CA CYS A 117 39.40 18.41 -10.42
C CYS A 117 39.38 17.97 -11.90
N ASP A 118 38.97 18.87 -12.80
CA ASP A 118 39.35 18.85 -14.21
C ASP A 118 40.87 19.02 -14.33
N LEU A 119 41.50 18.42 -15.36
CA LEU A 119 42.53 19.06 -16.21
C LEU A 119 43.07 18.11 -17.29
N ASP A 120 42.80 18.51 -18.52
CA ASP A 120 43.69 18.72 -19.66
C ASP A 120 44.60 17.64 -20.28
N VAL A 121 44.59 17.77 -21.60
CA VAL A 121 45.27 17.06 -22.67
C VAL A 121 46.71 17.55 -22.84
N GLY A 122 47.62 16.63 -23.14
CA GLY A 122 48.78 16.90 -24.00
C GLY A 122 50.14 16.52 -23.42
N GLY A 123 50.87 15.64 -24.12
CA GLY A 123 52.29 15.41 -23.91
C GLY A 123 52.80 14.10 -24.49
N ASP A 124 53.00 14.06 -25.81
CA ASP A 124 53.78 13.01 -26.47
C ASP A 124 55.24 13.04 -25.98
N VAL A 125 55.74 11.89 -25.52
CA VAL A 125 57.17 11.63 -25.36
C VAL A 125 57.45 10.25 -25.94
N GLU A 126 58.06 10.22 -27.12
CA GLU A 126 58.67 9.03 -27.71
C GLU A 126 59.92 8.64 -26.89
N LEU A 127 59.96 7.38 -26.44
CA LEU A 127 61.16 6.70 -25.98
C LEU A 127 61.17 5.29 -26.59
N GLU A 128 62.02 5.10 -27.59
CA GLU A 128 62.31 3.78 -28.16
C GLU A 128 63.07 2.92 -27.15
N GLY A 129 62.51 1.74 -26.85
CA GLY A 129 63.14 0.68 -26.08
C GLY A 129 62.70 -0.67 -26.63
N THR A 130 63.66 -1.41 -27.18
CA THR A 130 63.54 -2.71 -27.85
C THR A 130 62.99 -3.83 -26.96
N GLY A 131 62.13 -4.69 -27.53
CA GLY A 131 62.08 -6.12 -27.15
C GLY A 131 60.69 -6.70 -26.88
N GLU A 132 60.11 -7.32 -27.93
CA GLU A 132 59.09 -8.39 -27.94
C GLU A 132 57.81 -8.26 -27.08
N THR A 133 56.66 -8.49 -27.74
CA THR A 133 55.29 -8.71 -27.19
C THR A 133 54.36 -7.50 -27.09
N SER A 134 53.85 -7.02 -28.23
CA SER A 134 52.62 -6.21 -28.32
C SER A 134 51.57 -6.87 -29.24
N GLU A 135 52.00 -7.44 -30.37
CA GLU A 135 51.10 -8.02 -31.39
C GLU A 135 50.29 -9.24 -30.92
N GLY A 136 50.74 -9.96 -29.87
CA GLY A 136 50.04 -11.14 -29.36
C GLY A 136 48.84 -10.83 -28.45
N PHE A 137 48.84 -9.68 -27.78
CA PHE A 137 47.82 -9.32 -26.79
C PHE A 137 46.65 -8.53 -27.39
N GLU A 138 46.91 -7.70 -28.41
CA GLU A 138 45.86 -7.01 -29.18
C GLU A 138 44.90 -7.99 -29.88
N ASN A 139 45.38 -9.19 -30.21
CA ASN A 139 44.58 -10.22 -30.87
C ASN A 139 43.57 -10.89 -29.91
N VAL A 140 43.87 -10.93 -28.61
CA VAL A 140 42.96 -11.51 -27.59
C VAL A 140 41.92 -10.49 -27.13
N ALA A 141 42.29 -9.22 -26.99
CA ALA A 141 41.37 -8.15 -26.59
C ALA A 141 40.22 -7.91 -27.59
N ASN A 142 40.47 -8.17 -28.89
CA ASN A 142 39.52 -7.96 -29.99
C ASN A 142 38.73 -9.23 -30.38
N ARG A 143 38.97 -10.37 -29.70
CA ARG A 143 38.26 -11.62 -29.98
C ARG A 143 36.82 -11.59 -29.45
N ASP A 144 35.91 -12.23 -30.17
CA ASP A 144 34.51 -12.35 -29.75
C ASP A 144 34.43 -13.17 -28.44
N PRO A 145 33.87 -12.61 -27.36
CA PRO A 145 33.70 -13.32 -26.09
C PRO A 145 32.95 -14.66 -26.22
N VAL A 146 32.04 -14.78 -27.18
CA VAL A 146 31.31 -16.03 -27.45
C VAL A 146 32.25 -17.11 -27.99
N GLU A 147 33.21 -16.74 -28.83
CA GLU A 147 34.24 -17.65 -29.34
C GLU A 147 35.21 -18.07 -28.22
N ILE A 148 35.65 -17.12 -27.40
CA ILE A 148 36.49 -17.42 -26.23
C ILE A 148 35.78 -18.39 -25.28
N TYR A 149 34.49 -18.19 -25.03
CA TYR A 149 33.71 -19.11 -24.20
C TYR A 149 33.56 -20.51 -24.83
N LYS A 150 33.30 -20.61 -26.14
CA LYS A 150 33.26 -21.90 -26.84
C LYS A 150 34.60 -22.63 -26.74
N GLU A 151 35.71 -21.93 -26.94
CA GLU A 151 37.05 -22.50 -26.78
C GLU A 151 37.29 -23.01 -25.35
N LEU A 152 36.89 -22.24 -24.33
CA LEU A 152 36.94 -22.68 -22.92
C LEU A 152 36.08 -23.91 -22.66
N LYS A 153 34.91 -24.00 -23.30
CA LYS A 153 34.00 -25.13 -23.15
C LYS A 153 34.54 -26.41 -23.79
N ASP A 154 35.09 -26.32 -25.00
CA ASP A 154 35.55 -27.47 -25.77
C ASP A 154 36.96 -27.95 -25.34
N ALA A 155 37.69 -27.14 -24.57
CA ALA A 155 39.01 -27.52 -24.06
C ALA A 155 38.96 -28.70 -23.08
N LEU A 156 39.64 -29.80 -23.45
CA LEU A 156 39.80 -31.00 -22.61
C LEU A 156 40.80 -30.81 -21.46
N LYS A 157 41.76 -29.87 -21.60
CA LYS A 157 42.80 -29.58 -20.61
C LYS A 157 43.32 -28.15 -20.77
N GLY A 158 43.26 -27.36 -19.70
CA GLY A 158 43.78 -25.99 -19.70
C GLY A 158 45.30 -25.89 -19.60
N TYR A 159 45.81 -24.71 -19.89
CA TYR A 159 47.20 -24.31 -19.66
C TYR A 159 47.54 -24.44 -18.17
N LYS A 160 48.72 -24.99 -17.86
CA LYS A 160 49.20 -25.08 -16.48
C LYS A 160 49.78 -23.73 -16.08
N GLN A 161 49.05 -23.02 -15.21
CA GLN A 161 49.49 -21.72 -14.71
C GLN A 161 50.70 -21.87 -13.78
N THR A 162 51.60 -20.89 -13.81
CA THR A 162 52.61 -20.73 -12.77
C THR A 162 51.96 -20.28 -11.46
N ARG A 163 52.70 -20.37 -10.35
CA ARG A 163 52.18 -19.94 -9.04
C ARG A 163 51.82 -18.46 -9.03
N GLU A 164 52.64 -17.63 -9.65
CA GLU A 164 52.44 -16.18 -9.77
C GLU A 164 51.20 -15.85 -10.61
N GLU A 165 51.05 -16.48 -11.79
CA GLU A 165 49.86 -16.32 -12.63
C GLU A 165 48.59 -16.74 -11.88
N TRP A 166 48.65 -17.82 -11.11
CA TRP A 166 47.51 -18.32 -10.35
C TRP A 166 47.08 -17.35 -9.23
N ASP A 167 48.04 -16.75 -8.53
CA ASP A 167 47.79 -15.77 -7.48
C ASP A 167 47.16 -14.49 -8.07
N THR A 168 47.70 -13.97 -9.18
CA THR A 168 47.15 -12.78 -9.87
C THR A 168 45.74 -13.05 -10.41
N LEU A 169 45.50 -14.17 -11.08
CA LEU A 169 44.17 -14.55 -11.57
C LEU A 169 43.17 -14.67 -10.40
N THR A 170 43.60 -15.25 -9.29
CA THR A 170 42.77 -15.37 -8.09
C THR A 170 42.35 -14.00 -7.57
N GLU A 171 43.27 -13.04 -7.54
CA GLU A 171 42.99 -11.66 -7.14
C GLU A 171 42.04 -10.95 -8.12
N ILE A 172 42.24 -11.10 -9.43
CA ILE A 172 41.32 -10.59 -10.48
C ILE A 172 39.90 -11.09 -10.26
N PHE A 173 39.70 -12.41 -10.10
CA PHE A 173 38.37 -12.98 -9.87
C PHE A 173 37.77 -12.57 -8.53
N ASN A 174 38.58 -12.35 -7.50
CA ASN A 174 38.11 -11.82 -6.22
C ASN A 174 37.61 -10.38 -6.37
N CYS A 175 38.32 -9.52 -7.10
CA CYS A 175 37.86 -8.17 -7.46
C CYS A 175 36.56 -8.24 -8.27
N PHE A 176 36.53 -9.06 -9.33
CA PHE A 176 35.35 -9.24 -10.16
C PHE A 176 34.12 -9.70 -9.36
N SER A 177 34.29 -10.61 -8.39
CA SER A 177 33.19 -11.07 -7.52
C SER A 177 32.61 -9.97 -6.61
N ARG A 178 33.38 -8.91 -6.35
CA ARG A 178 33.02 -7.75 -5.51
C ARG A 178 32.67 -6.51 -6.33
N SER A 179 32.75 -6.58 -7.65
CA SER A 179 32.49 -5.45 -8.55
C SER A 179 31.02 -5.06 -8.52
N GLY A 180 30.75 -3.81 -8.09
CA GLY A 180 29.42 -3.22 -8.15
C GLY A 180 28.93 -3.02 -9.59
N TRP A 181 29.85 -2.68 -10.52
CA TRP A 181 29.52 -2.53 -11.93
C TRP A 181 29.11 -3.87 -12.55
N ALA A 182 29.92 -4.93 -12.39
CA ALA A 182 29.63 -6.23 -12.96
C ALA A 182 28.37 -6.86 -12.35
N SER A 183 28.18 -6.75 -11.03
CA SER A 183 26.97 -7.23 -10.35
C SER A 183 25.70 -6.53 -10.87
N ASN A 184 25.76 -5.22 -11.11
CA ASN A 184 24.63 -4.48 -11.69
C ASN A 184 24.34 -4.88 -13.13
N GLN A 185 25.38 -5.07 -13.96
CA GLN A 185 25.19 -5.55 -15.33
C GLN A 185 24.64 -6.98 -15.37
N ALA A 186 25.04 -7.84 -14.43
CA ALA A 186 24.56 -9.21 -14.32
C ALA A 186 23.03 -9.29 -14.10
N LEU A 187 22.43 -8.26 -13.50
CA LEU A 187 20.97 -8.18 -13.35
C LEU A 187 20.25 -8.13 -14.70
N ALA A 188 20.85 -7.53 -15.73
CA ALA A 188 20.26 -7.47 -17.07
C ALA A 188 20.10 -8.85 -17.72
N VAL A 189 20.92 -9.82 -17.30
CA VAL A 189 20.86 -11.23 -17.71
C VAL A 189 20.23 -12.13 -16.64
N TYR A 190 19.48 -11.54 -15.71
CA TYR A 190 18.75 -12.24 -14.65
C TYR A 190 19.64 -13.02 -13.66
N ILE A 191 20.85 -12.53 -13.41
CA ILE A 191 21.72 -13.01 -12.34
C ILE A 191 21.58 -12.04 -11.16
N GLY A 192 20.89 -12.47 -10.10
CA GLY A 192 20.68 -11.65 -8.91
C GLY A 192 22.00 -11.28 -8.20
N SER A 193 22.07 -10.07 -7.65
CA SER A 193 23.27 -9.54 -6.97
C SER A 193 23.77 -10.41 -5.80
N ALA A 194 22.86 -11.08 -5.09
CA ALA A 194 23.21 -12.03 -4.03
C ALA A 194 23.80 -13.35 -4.56
N PHE A 195 23.40 -13.77 -5.77
CA PHE A 195 23.91 -14.98 -6.43
C PHE A 195 25.18 -14.71 -7.23
N PHE A 196 25.38 -13.48 -7.70
CA PHE A 196 26.51 -13.07 -8.54
C PHE A 196 27.88 -13.52 -7.99
N PRO A 197 28.26 -13.29 -6.71
CA PRO A 197 29.54 -13.77 -6.19
C PRO A 197 29.68 -15.31 -6.23
N THR A 198 28.58 -16.03 -6.03
CA THR A 198 28.56 -17.50 -6.10
C THR A 198 28.75 -17.98 -7.54
N ALA A 199 28.10 -17.32 -8.50
CA ALA A 199 28.27 -17.61 -9.92
C ALA A 199 29.71 -17.33 -10.36
N VAL A 200 30.29 -16.19 -9.96
CA VAL A 200 31.69 -15.83 -10.24
C VAL A 200 32.66 -16.86 -9.64
N HIS A 201 32.40 -17.34 -8.43
CA HIS A 201 33.24 -18.37 -7.81
C HIS A 201 33.25 -19.68 -8.62
N LYS A 202 32.09 -20.12 -9.10
CA LYS A 202 31.97 -21.30 -9.98
C LYS A 202 32.63 -21.06 -11.34
N PHE A 203 32.42 -19.87 -11.91
CA PHE A 203 33.05 -19.46 -13.16
C PHE A 203 34.58 -19.45 -13.07
N ARG A 204 35.15 -18.90 -12.00
CA ARG A 204 36.60 -18.98 -11.72
C ARG A 204 37.09 -20.43 -11.75
N GLY A 205 36.38 -21.33 -11.08
CA GLY A 205 36.73 -22.75 -11.05
C GLY A 205 36.67 -23.43 -12.42
N PHE A 206 35.71 -23.04 -13.26
CA PHE A 206 35.59 -23.48 -14.65
C PHE A 206 36.73 -22.90 -15.52
N PHE A 207 36.93 -21.59 -15.45
CA PHE A 207 37.91 -20.84 -16.24
C PHE A 207 39.33 -21.35 -15.98
N LEU A 208 39.76 -21.44 -14.72
CA LEU A 208 41.12 -21.87 -14.37
C LEU A 208 41.45 -23.30 -14.84
N LYS A 209 40.45 -24.18 -15.00
CA LYS A 209 40.66 -25.56 -15.46
C LYS A 209 40.77 -25.70 -16.98
N ARG A 210 40.25 -24.75 -17.74
CA ARG A 210 40.05 -24.87 -19.20
C ARG A 210 40.65 -23.74 -20.04
N CYS A 211 41.19 -22.71 -19.39
CA CYS A 211 41.80 -21.56 -20.05
C CYS A 211 43.02 -21.89 -20.91
N GLN A 212 43.14 -21.24 -22.06
CA GLN A 212 44.32 -21.26 -22.92
C GLN A 212 45.38 -20.26 -22.45
N GLY A 213 46.65 -20.52 -22.79
CA GLY A 213 47.79 -19.75 -22.25
C GLY A 213 47.84 -18.29 -22.72
N ASP A 214 47.35 -18.00 -23.93
CA ASP A 214 47.22 -16.64 -24.48
C ASP A 214 46.21 -15.81 -23.69
N VAL A 215 45.04 -16.38 -23.38
CA VAL A 215 44.00 -15.74 -22.56
C VAL A 215 44.47 -15.53 -21.12
N VAL A 216 45.17 -16.51 -20.52
CA VAL A 216 45.78 -16.33 -19.18
C VAL A 216 46.76 -15.15 -19.19
N LYS A 217 47.70 -15.13 -20.14
CA LYS A 217 48.74 -14.10 -20.19
C LYS A 217 48.13 -12.71 -20.43
N HIS A 218 47.10 -12.61 -21.27
CA HIS A 218 46.37 -11.37 -21.48
C HIS A 218 45.69 -10.91 -20.19
N LEU A 219 44.95 -11.78 -19.51
CA LEU A 219 44.27 -11.43 -18.26
C LEU A 219 45.25 -11.00 -17.16
N VAL A 220 46.39 -11.68 -17.05
CA VAL A 220 47.46 -11.34 -16.10
C VAL A 220 48.08 -9.98 -16.45
N SER A 221 48.23 -9.65 -17.75
CA SER A 221 48.74 -8.35 -18.19
C SER A 221 47.81 -7.18 -17.84
N LEU A 222 46.49 -7.42 -17.79
CA LEU A 222 45.51 -6.40 -17.37
C LEU A 222 45.54 -6.14 -15.86
N GLY A 223 45.91 -7.15 -15.06
CA GLY A 223 45.88 -7.08 -13.60
C GLY A 223 44.48 -6.91 -13.00
N PRO A 224 44.35 -6.82 -11.66
CA PRO A 224 43.08 -6.60 -10.99
C PRO A 224 42.58 -5.16 -11.23
N GLY A 225 41.44 -5.00 -11.91
CA GLY A 225 40.84 -3.71 -12.17
C GLY A 225 39.74 -3.72 -13.24
N ASN A 226 39.22 -2.55 -13.58
CA ASN A 226 38.05 -2.37 -14.46
C ASN A 226 38.22 -3.02 -15.85
N GLU A 227 39.43 -3.02 -16.41
CA GLU A 227 39.69 -3.61 -17.73
C GLU A 227 39.56 -5.14 -17.72
N ALA A 228 40.07 -5.80 -16.67
CA ALA A 228 39.88 -7.23 -16.49
C ALA A 228 38.40 -7.59 -16.23
N GLU A 229 37.66 -6.74 -15.49
CA GLU A 229 36.22 -6.92 -15.28
C GLU A 229 35.43 -6.82 -16.60
N ARG A 230 35.73 -5.83 -17.44
CA ARG A 230 35.10 -5.64 -18.75
C ARG A 230 35.39 -6.79 -19.70
N PHE A 231 36.61 -7.33 -19.66
CA PHE A 231 36.98 -8.50 -20.46
C PHE A 231 36.28 -9.78 -19.98
N LEU A 232 36.23 -10.02 -18.67
CA LEU A 232 35.63 -11.24 -18.10
C LEU A 232 34.10 -11.25 -18.19
N PHE A 233 33.45 -10.10 -18.10
CA PHE A 233 31.99 -10.04 -17.95
C PHE A 233 31.21 -10.67 -19.12
N PRO A 234 31.50 -10.39 -20.39
CA PRO A 234 30.81 -11.04 -21.51
C PRO A 234 31.02 -12.56 -21.55
N ILE A 235 32.23 -13.05 -21.24
CA ILE A 235 32.53 -14.49 -21.16
C ILE A 235 31.76 -15.14 -20.00
N PHE A 236 31.70 -14.45 -18.86
CA PHE A 236 30.94 -14.87 -17.68
C PHE A 236 29.42 -14.96 -18.00
N VAL A 237 28.88 -14.06 -18.80
CA VAL A 237 27.47 -14.08 -19.22
C VAL A 237 27.18 -15.36 -20.01
N GLU A 238 28.00 -15.70 -21.00
CA GLU A 238 27.84 -16.92 -21.81
C GLU A 238 27.90 -18.19 -20.92
N TYR A 239 28.87 -18.24 -20.00
CA TYR A 239 28.95 -19.31 -19.00
C TYR A 239 27.67 -19.44 -18.17
N CYS A 240 27.13 -18.32 -17.70
CA CYS A 240 25.93 -18.34 -16.86
C CYS A 240 24.66 -18.72 -17.64
N LEU A 241 24.54 -18.29 -18.89
CA LEU A 241 23.39 -18.64 -19.74
C LEU A 241 23.26 -20.15 -19.95
N GLU A 242 24.37 -20.87 -20.04
CA GLU A 242 24.37 -22.33 -20.15
C GLU A 242 24.27 -23.02 -18.79
N GLU A 243 25.21 -22.76 -17.87
CA GLU A 243 25.35 -23.50 -16.61
C GLU A 243 24.29 -23.15 -15.56
N PHE A 244 23.76 -21.92 -15.61
CA PHE A 244 22.73 -21.43 -14.68
C PHE A 244 21.41 -21.12 -15.36
N SER A 245 21.13 -21.73 -16.52
CA SER A 245 19.88 -21.55 -17.26
C SER A 245 18.61 -21.74 -16.40
N GLY A 246 18.61 -22.72 -15.48
CA GLY A 246 17.51 -22.95 -14.54
C GLY A 246 17.35 -21.82 -13.50
N GLU A 247 18.46 -21.31 -12.97
CA GLU A 247 18.46 -20.21 -11.99
C GLU A 247 18.04 -18.89 -12.63
N ILE A 248 18.52 -18.61 -13.84
CA ILE A 248 18.13 -17.48 -14.69
C ILE A 248 16.64 -17.54 -15.00
N LYS A 249 16.11 -18.71 -15.43
CA LYS A 249 14.66 -18.88 -15.67
C LYS A 249 13.84 -18.62 -14.40
N ARG A 250 14.30 -19.10 -13.25
CA ARG A 250 13.64 -18.88 -11.96
C ARG A 250 13.65 -17.40 -11.56
N PHE A 251 14.80 -16.74 -11.65
CA PHE A 251 14.94 -15.33 -11.31
C PHE A 251 14.15 -14.43 -12.28
N LYS A 252 14.13 -14.78 -13.57
CA LYS A 252 13.29 -14.14 -14.59
C LYS A 252 11.80 -14.26 -14.24
N GLY A 253 11.31 -15.47 -13.97
CA GLY A 253 9.93 -15.68 -13.55
C GLY A 253 9.59 -14.89 -12.28
N MET A 254 10.50 -14.87 -11.30
CA MET A 254 10.35 -14.09 -10.07
C MET A 254 10.20 -12.58 -10.34
N ILE A 255 11.01 -12.02 -11.26
CA ILE A 255 10.91 -10.61 -11.67
C ILE A 255 9.60 -10.34 -12.41
N GLU A 256 9.17 -11.24 -13.29
CA GLU A 256 7.91 -11.08 -14.04
C GLU A 256 6.69 -11.02 -13.09
N TYR A 257 6.65 -11.84 -12.04
CA TYR A 257 5.57 -11.80 -11.04
C TYR A 257 5.63 -10.59 -10.09
N ALA A 258 6.82 -9.99 -9.93
CA ALA A 258 7.04 -8.77 -9.15
C ALA A 258 7.03 -7.49 -10.04
N ASP A 259 6.69 -7.60 -11.32
CA ASP A 259 6.59 -6.45 -12.21
C ASP A 259 5.24 -5.74 -12.04
N LEU A 260 5.28 -4.58 -11.38
CA LEU A 260 4.13 -3.71 -11.15
C LEU A 260 4.17 -2.45 -12.03
N THR A 261 4.93 -2.44 -13.13
CA THR A 261 5.11 -1.26 -13.99
C THR A 261 3.86 -0.87 -14.79
N LYS A 262 2.97 -1.83 -15.06
CA LYS A 262 1.75 -1.64 -15.87
C LYS A 262 0.48 -2.04 -15.11
N PRO A 263 0.12 -1.37 -14.01
CA PRO A 263 -0.99 -1.81 -13.15
C PRO A 263 -2.37 -1.76 -13.85
N HIS A 264 -2.51 -1.00 -14.93
CA HIS A 264 -3.75 -0.98 -15.72
C HIS A 264 -4.03 -2.30 -16.44
N THR A 265 -3.03 -3.15 -16.68
CA THR A 265 -3.22 -4.46 -17.34
C THR A 265 -3.81 -5.51 -16.42
N TRP A 266 -3.80 -5.27 -15.10
CA TRP A 266 -4.38 -6.18 -14.11
C TRP A 266 -5.92 -6.25 -14.22
N PHE A 267 -6.52 -5.29 -14.91
CA PHE A 267 -7.98 -5.18 -15.05
C PHE A 267 -8.39 -5.25 -16.53
N PRO A 268 -8.19 -6.39 -17.22
CA PRO A 268 -8.41 -6.49 -18.67
C PRO A 268 -9.85 -6.17 -19.07
N PHE A 269 -10.82 -6.59 -18.25
CA PHE A 269 -12.24 -6.32 -18.51
C PHE A 269 -12.60 -4.83 -18.36
N ALA A 270 -12.00 -4.10 -17.41
CA ALA A 270 -12.16 -2.66 -17.30
C ALA A 270 -11.45 -1.90 -18.43
N ARG A 271 -10.49 -2.54 -19.12
CA ARG A 271 -9.84 -2.01 -20.34
C ARG A 271 -10.58 -2.37 -21.62
N ALA A 272 -11.38 -3.43 -21.61
CA ALA A 272 -12.25 -3.77 -22.73
C ALA A 272 -13.47 -2.84 -22.85
N MET A 273 -13.80 -2.09 -21.80
CA MET A 273 -14.89 -1.11 -21.77
C MET A 273 -14.40 0.29 -22.15
N ARG A 274 -15.24 1.06 -22.84
CA ARG A 274 -15.02 2.50 -23.01
C ARG A 274 -15.55 3.20 -21.76
N ARG A 275 -14.65 3.65 -20.88
CA ARG A 275 -15.03 4.36 -19.65
C ARG A 275 -14.84 5.86 -19.81
N LYS A 276 -15.73 6.62 -19.19
CA LYS A 276 -15.66 8.08 -19.11
C LYS A 276 -15.40 8.50 -17.68
N ILE A 277 -14.36 9.30 -17.47
CA ILE A 277 -13.90 9.77 -16.18
C ILE A 277 -14.32 11.23 -16.01
N ILE A 278 -15.17 11.51 -15.02
CA ILE A 278 -15.58 12.87 -14.67
C ILE A 278 -14.82 13.28 -13.41
N TYR A 279 -13.88 14.19 -13.54
CA TYR A 279 -13.10 14.68 -12.41
C TYR A 279 -13.73 15.95 -11.82
N HIS A 280 -14.34 15.82 -10.65
CA HIS A 280 -14.87 16.93 -9.87
C HIS A 280 -13.77 17.54 -8.98
N CYS A 281 -13.08 18.55 -9.54
CA CYS A 281 -11.94 19.22 -8.95
C CYS A 281 -12.38 20.43 -8.11
N GLY A 282 -12.14 20.40 -6.80
CA GLY A 282 -12.38 21.57 -5.96
C GLY A 282 -12.04 21.39 -4.49
N PRO A 283 -12.00 22.49 -3.71
CA PRO A 283 -11.71 22.44 -2.28
C PRO A 283 -12.84 21.74 -1.50
N THR A 284 -12.67 21.58 -0.18
CA THR A 284 -13.76 21.17 0.70
C THR A 284 -14.89 22.21 0.68
N ASN A 285 -16.14 21.75 0.86
CA ASN A 285 -17.34 22.61 0.86
C ASN A 285 -17.58 23.38 -0.47
N SER A 286 -17.34 22.73 -1.60
CA SER A 286 -17.54 23.26 -2.96
C SER A 286 -18.71 22.59 -3.72
N GLY A 287 -19.33 21.57 -3.14
CA GLY A 287 -20.44 20.83 -3.77
C GLY A 287 -20.02 19.73 -4.74
N LYS A 288 -18.72 19.49 -4.93
CA LYS A 288 -18.20 18.44 -5.83
C LYS A 288 -18.85 17.07 -5.62
N THR A 289 -18.85 16.57 -4.38
CA THR A 289 -19.41 15.27 -4.02
C THR A 289 -20.94 15.23 -4.15
N TYR A 290 -21.62 16.37 -3.96
CA TYR A 290 -23.08 16.43 -4.11
C TYR A 290 -23.50 16.14 -5.55
N ASN A 291 -22.82 16.74 -6.54
CA ASN A 291 -23.15 16.53 -7.95
C ASN A 291 -22.85 15.10 -8.41
N ALA A 292 -21.72 14.52 -7.98
CA ALA A 292 -21.41 13.12 -8.23
C ALA A 292 -22.47 12.18 -7.62
N LEU A 293 -22.93 12.48 -6.39
CA LEU A 293 -23.98 11.71 -5.74
C LEU A 293 -25.36 11.85 -6.41
N GLN A 294 -25.69 13.00 -7.02
CA GLN A 294 -26.91 13.11 -7.82
C GLN A 294 -26.87 12.14 -9.01
N LYS A 295 -25.75 12.13 -9.76
CA LYS A 295 -25.55 11.19 -10.88
C LYS A 295 -25.62 9.74 -10.44
N PHE A 296 -25.00 9.41 -9.31
CA PHE A 296 -25.10 8.09 -8.70
C PHE A 296 -26.55 7.67 -8.39
N MET A 297 -27.37 8.58 -7.84
CA MET A 297 -28.77 8.28 -7.52
C MET A 297 -29.68 8.20 -8.75
N GLU A 298 -29.35 8.92 -9.82
CA GLU A 298 -30.08 8.89 -11.11
C GLU A 298 -29.83 7.60 -11.90
N ALA A 299 -28.66 6.97 -11.73
CA ALA A 299 -28.25 5.77 -12.45
C ALA A 299 -29.05 4.53 -12.04
N ASN A 300 -29.18 3.54 -12.93
CA ASN A 300 -29.87 2.29 -12.63
C ASN A 300 -29.06 1.39 -11.69
N THR A 301 -27.74 1.36 -11.86
CA THR A 301 -26.80 0.66 -10.98
C THR A 301 -25.64 1.57 -10.63
N GLY A 302 -25.20 1.54 -9.38
CA GLY A 302 -24.09 2.39 -8.99
C GLY A 302 -23.32 1.94 -7.76
N ILE A 303 -22.06 2.38 -7.69
CA ILE A 303 -21.19 2.17 -6.54
C ILE A 303 -20.57 3.48 -6.04
N TYR A 304 -20.68 3.73 -4.75
CA TYR A 304 -20.02 4.83 -4.06
C TYR A 304 -18.86 4.29 -3.21
N CYS A 305 -17.64 4.69 -3.54
CA CYS A 305 -16.40 4.29 -2.88
C CYS A 305 -15.93 5.39 -1.92
N SER A 306 -16.04 5.10 -0.63
CA SER A 306 -15.77 6.03 0.46
C SER A 306 -14.36 5.85 1.07
N PRO A 307 -13.67 6.94 1.45
CA PRO A 307 -12.44 6.86 2.25
C PRO A 307 -12.65 6.28 3.66
N LEU A 308 -13.87 6.38 4.20
CA LEU A 308 -14.20 6.15 5.60
C LEU A 308 -15.53 5.40 5.76
N ARG A 309 -15.60 4.54 6.78
CA ARG A 309 -16.85 3.84 7.15
C ARG A 309 -18.00 4.81 7.40
N LEU A 310 -17.73 5.90 8.14
CA LEU A 310 -18.71 6.95 8.45
C LEU A 310 -19.39 7.54 7.21
N LEU A 311 -18.61 7.87 6.18
CA LEU A 311 -19.13 8.43 4.95
C LEU A 311 -19.90 7.41 4.13
N ALA A 312 -19.49 6.14 4.13
CA ALA A 312 -20.26 5.08 3.48
C ALA A 312 -21.63 4.92 4.14
N MET A 313 -21.68 4.98 5.48
CA MET A 313 -22.94 4.95 6.24
C MET A 313 -23.80 6.19 5.98
N GLU A 314 -23.21 7.39 5.93
CA GLU A 314 -23.93 8.64 5.64
C GLU A 314 -24.57 8.60 4.25
N VAL A 315 -23.83 8.15 3.23
CA VAL A 315 -24.37 8.01 1.87
C VAL A 315 -25.44 6.92 1.82
N PHE A 316 -25.21 5.77 2.44
CA PHE A 316 -26.21 4.70 2.57
C PHE A 316 -27.53 5.22 3.15
N ASP A 317 -27.48 5.92 4.30
CA ASP A 317 -28.68 6.44 4.95
C ASP A 317 -29.37 7.50 4.08
N LYS A 318 -28.61 8.42 3.50
CA LYS A 318 -29.13 9.53 2.67
C LYS A 318 -29.79 9.03 1.39
N VAL A 319 -29.19 8.05 0.71
CA VAL A 319 -29.67 7.51 -0.56
C VAL A 319 -30.93 6.69 -0.35
N ASN A 320 -30.97 5.85 0.69
CA ASN A 320 -32.19 5.12 1.05
C ASN A 320 -33.31 6.08 1.48
N ALA A 321 -33.00 7.14 2.24
CA ALA A 321 -33.98 8.17 2.59
C ALA A 321 -34.52 8.94 1.37
N ALA A 322 -33.77 9.00 0.28
CA ALA A 322 -34.20 9.56 -1.00
C ALA A 322 -35.01 8.58 -1.87
N GLY A 323 -35.28 7.36 -1.40
CA GLY A 323 -36.07 6.35 -2.11
C GLY A 323 -35.27 5.43 -3.04
N VAL A 324 -33.94 5.51 -3.05
CA VAL A 324 -33.07 4.65 -3.86
C VAL A 324 -32.54 3.50 -3.00
N TYR A 325 -32.86 2.26 -3.36
CA TYR A 325 -32.43 1.08 -2.60
C TYR A 325 -30.91 0.88 -2.72
N CYS A 326 -30.21 1.13 -1.61
CA CYS A 326 -28.76 1.10 -1.55
C CYS A 326 -28.29 0.17 -0.43
N SER A 327 -27.38 -0.76 -0.73
CA SER A 327 -26.73 -1.63 0.27
C SER A 327 -25.46 -0.98 0.84
N LEU A 328 -25.09 -1.34 2.08
CA LEU A 328 -23.84 -0.88 2.72
C LEU A 328 -22.82 -2.02 2.78
N LEU A 329 -21.62 -1.79 2.25
CA LEU A 329 -20.52 -2.75 2.28
C LEU A 329 -19.24 -2.11 2.86
N THR A 330 -18.94 -2.40 4.12
CA THR A 330 -17.67 -2.04 4.76
C THR A 330 -16.93 -3.31 5.17
N GLY A 331 -15.67 -3.19 5.59
CA GLY A 331 -14.90 -4.34 6.08
C GLY A 331 -15.56 -5.03 7.28
N GLN A 332 -16.19 -4.26 8.17
CA GLN A 332 -16.77 -4.74 9.43
C GLN A 332 -18.28 -5.01 9.34
N GLU A 333 -18.98 -4.35 8.42
CA GLU A 333 -20.43 -4.37 8.36
C GLU A 333 -20.92 -4.52 6.91
N LYS A 334 -21.81 -5.48 6.69
CA LYS A 334 -22.49 -5.72 5.41
C LYS A 334 -24.01 -5.66 5.65
N LYS A 335 -24.67 -4.60 5.20
CA LYS A 335 -26.15 -4.49 5.21
C LYS A 335 -26.66 -4.61 3.79
N LYS A 336 -27.31 -5.73 3.50
CA LYS A 336 -27.95 -5.97 2.20
C LYS A 336 -29.39 -5.48 2.26
N VAL A 337 -29.74 -4.54 1.38
CA VAL A 337 -31.12 -4.10 1.16
C VAL A 337 -31.68 -4.93 0.01
N PRO A 338 -32.84 -5.61 0.17
CA PRO A 338 -33.46 -6.37 -0.91
C PRO A 338 -33.65 -5.52 -2.16
N PHE A 339 -33.37 -6.10 -3.34
CA PHE A 339 -33.50 -5.44 -4.65
C PHE A 339 -32.65 -4.17 -4.84
N SER A 340 -31.63 -3.94 -4.00
CA SER A 340 -30.73 -2.80 -4.17
C SER A 340 -29.86 -2.95 -5.42
N ASN A 341 -29.87 -1.92 -6.27
CA ASN A 341 -28.95 -1.80 -7.40
C ASN A 341 -27.79 -0.83 -7.11
N HIS A 342 -27.83 -0.18 -5.94
CA HIS A 342 -26.81 0.75 -5.50
C HIS A 342 -26.04 0.19 -4.30
N ILE A 343 -24.77 0.53 -4.22
CA ILE A 343 -23.88 0.11 -3.14
C ILE A 343 -23.10 1.32 -2.64
N ALA A 344 -23.16 1.59 -1.33
CA ALA A 344 -22.22 2.46 -0.65
C ALA A 344 -21.19 1.60 0.08
N CYS A 345 -19.91 1.77 -0.23
CA CYS A 345 -18.84 0.96 0.34
C CYS A 345 -17.63 1.77 0.78
N THR A 346 -16.77 1.19 1.61
CA THR A 346 -15.39 1.67 1.74
C THR A 346 -14.63 1.31 0.46
N VAL A 347 -13.69 2.15 0.01
CA VAL A 347 -12.97 1.96 -1.25
C VAL A 347 -12.25 0.61 -1.34
N GLU A 348 -11.75 0.08 -0.22
CA GLU A 348 -11.13 -1.25 -0.14
C GLU A 348 -12.09 -2.39 -0.52
N MET A 349 -13.39 -2.20 -0.27
CA MET A 349 -14.44 -3.19 -0.52
C MET A 349 -15.06 -3.06 -1.92
N ALA A 350 -14.57 -2.13 -2.74
CA ALA A 350 -15.08 -1.94 -4.08
C ALA A 350 -14.91 -3.21 -4.93
N SER A 351 -16.00 -3.70 -5.51
CA SER A 351 -15.95 -4.85 -6.41
C SER A 351 -15.50 -4.41 -7.79
N THR A 352 -14.39 -4.99 -8.26
CA THR A 352 -13.91 -4.83 -9.65
C THR A 352 -14.58 -5.81 -10.60
N GLU A 353 -15.45 -6.70 -10.10
CA GLU A 353 -16.06 -7.73 -10.94
C GLU A 353 -17.43 -7.36 -11.50
N GLN A 354 -18.20 -6.55 -10.76
CA GLN A 354 -19.55 -6.15 -11.12
C GLN A 354 -19.54 -4.98 -12.11
N LEU A 355 -20.57 -4.93 -12.96
CA LEU A 355 -20.82 -3.84 -13.90
C LEU A 355 -21.69 -2.77 -13.25
N TYR A 356 -21.32 -1.51 -13.42
CA TYR A 356 -22.07 -0.36 -12.94
C TYR A 356 -22.29 0.67 -14.05
N GLU A 357 -23.41 1.39 -14.00
CA GLU A 357 -23.61 2.55 -14.86
C GLU A 357 -22.77 3.73 -14.34
N VAL A 358 -22.85 3.99 -13.03
CA VAL A 358 -22.11 5.08 -12.37
C VAL A 358 -21.30 4.59 -11.18
N ALA A 359 -20.01 4.93 -11.16
CA ALA A 359 -19.16 4.80 -9.99
C ALA A 359 -18.72 6.17 -9.47
N VAL A 360 -18.71 6.34 -8.15
CA VAL A 360 -18.19 7.55 -7.48
C VAL A 360 -17.01 7.15 -6.60
N ILE A 361 -15.85 7.75 -6.80
CA ILE A 361 -14.68 7.58 -5.92
C ILE A 361 -14.43 8.91 -5.20
N ASP A 362 -14.68 8.93 -3.90
CA ASP A 362 -14.50 10.13 -3.09
C ASP A 362 -13.07 10.26 -2.53
N GLU A 363 -12.67 11.51 -2.31
CA GLU A 363 -11.34 11.91 -1.83
C GLU A 363 -10.19 11.25 -2.62
N ILE A 364 -10.24 11.31 -3.95
CA ILE A 364 -9.29 10.61 -4.85
C ILE A 364 -7.82 10.93 -4.58
N GLN A 365 -7.51 12.09 -3.98
CA GLN A 365 -6.15 12.43 -3.57
C GLN A 365 -5.53 11.43 -2.58
N MET A 366 -6.35 10.64 -1.89
CA MET A 366 -5.92 9.56 -1.01
C MET A 366 -5.19 8.43 -1.75
N MET A 367 -5.22 8.39 -3.10
CA MET A 367 -4.34 7.52 -3.88
C MET A 367 -2.84 7.78 -3.64
N ALA A 368 -2.49 8.97 -3.15
CA ALA A 368 -1.12 9.32 -2.73
C ALA A 368 -0.79 8.85 -1.31
N ASP A 369 -1.75 8.30 -0.55
CA ASP A 369 -1.52 7.84 0.81
C ASP A 369 -0.53 6.67 0.85
N SER A 370 0.45 6.77 1.74
CA SER A 370 1.56 5.82 1.80
C SER A 370 1.14 4.41 2.21
N HIS A 371 -0.01 4.23 2.88
CA HIS A 371 -0.46 2.94 3.39
C HIS A 371 -1.68 2.39 2.66
N ARG A 372 -2.67 3.25 2.38
CA ARG A 372 -3.97 2.88 1.80
C ARG A 372 -4.13 3.28 0.34
N GLY A 373 -3.20 4.03 -0.24
CA GLY A 373 -3.34 4.59 -1.59
C GLY A 373 -3.62 3.56 -2.68
N TYR A 374 -3.13 2.32 -2.50
CA TYR A 374 -3.40 1.19 -3.38
C TYR A 374 -4.89 0.93 -3.62
N ALA A 375 -5.75 1.18 -2.63
CA ALA A 375 -7.18 0.91 -2.74
C ALA A 375 -7.86 1.86 -3.75
N TRP A 376 -7.48 3.14 -3.75
CA TRP A 376 -7.95 4.11 -4.76
C TRP A 376 -7.41 3.80 -6.13
N THR A 377 -6.12 3.46 -6.24
CA THR A 377 -5.51 3.08 -7.52
C THR A 377 -6.21 1.84 -8.10
N ARG A 378 -6.49 0.83 -7.28
CA ARG A 378 -7.28 -0.35 -7.66
C ARG A 378 -8.68 0.01 -8.11
N ALA A 379 -9.42 0.81 -7.35
CA ALA A 379 -10.78 1.21 -7.70
C ALA A 379 -10.80 2.00 -9.03
N PHE A 380 -9.91 2.98 -9.19
CA PHE A 380 -9.85 3.80 -10.39
C PHE A 380 -9.48 2.99 -11.65
N LEU A 381 -8.50 2.11 -11.55
CA LEU A 381 -8.08 1.28 -12.69
C LEU A 381 -9.05 0.14 -12.99
N GLY A 382 -9.66 -0.46 -11.95
CA GLY A 382 -10.36 -1.73 -12.03
C GLY A 382 -11.88 -1.69 -12.01
N LEU A 383 -12.53 -0.58 -11.64
CA LEU A 383 -13.99 -0.50 -11.70
C LEU A 383 -14.48 -0.58 -13.14
N LYS A 384 -15.41 -1.52 -13.37
CA LYS A 384 -16.11 -1.74 -14.64
C LYS A 384 -17.37 -0.87 -14.66
N ALA A 385 -17.20 0.42 -14.92
CA ALA A 385 -18.30 1.38 -14.97
C ALA A 385 -18.24 2.27 -16.21
N ASP A 386 -19.41 2.64 -16.73
CA ASP A 386 -19.53 3.50 -17.92
C ASP A 386 -19.07 4.93 -17.60
N GLU A 387 -19.58 5.51 -16.50
CA GLU A 387 -19.11 6.79 -15.95
C GLU A 387 -18.47 6.63 -14.56
N ILE A 388 -17.24 7.13 -14.39
CA ILE A 388 -16.52 7.14 -13.11
C ILE A 388 -16.30 8.60 -12.67
N HIS A 389 -16.99 8.99 -11.61
CA HIS A 389 -16.92 10.30 -10.99
C HIS A 389 -15.84 10.32 -9.90
N LEU A 390 -14.76 11.06 -10.13
CA LEU A 390 -13.68 11.26 -9.16
C LEU A 390 -13.90 12.57 -8.41
N CYS A 391 -14.03 12.54 -7.09
CA CYS A 391 -14.14 13.74 -6.27
C CYS A 391 -12.82 13.99 -5.54
N GLY A 392 -12.19 15.15 -5.73
CA GLY A 392 -10.93 15.46 -5.07
C GLY A 392 -10.46 16.89 -5.21
N ASP A 393 -9.27 17.14 -4.70
CA ASP A 393 -8.56 18.42 -4.84
C ASP A 393 -7.59 18.40 -6.05
N PRO A 394 -7.09 19.56 -6.51
CA PRO A 394 -6.24 19.65 -7.70
C PRO A 394 -4.91 18.89 -7.64
N SER A 395 -4.44 18.44 -6.46
CA SER A 395 -3.08 17.88 -6.28
C SER A 395 -2.80 16.65 -7.14
N VAL A 396 -3.80 15.77 -7.34
CA VAL A 396 -3.67 14.51 -8.09
C VAL A 396 -4.16 14.59 -9.53
N LEU A 397 -4.64 15.74 -9.98
CA LEU A 397 -5.25 15.85 -11.30
C LEU A 397 -4.25 15.53 -12.43
N ASN A 398 -2.98 15.93 -12.28
CA ASN A 398 -1.94 15.64 -13.27
C ASN A 398 -1.67 14.14 -13.43
N ILE A 399 -1.63 13.38 -12.33
CA ILE A 399 -1.42 11.94 -12.39
C ILE A 399 -2.66 11.22 -12.92
N VAL A 400 -3.86 11.71 -12.63
CA VAL A 400 -5.10 11.19 -13.23
C VAL A 400 -5.10 11.40 -14.75
N ARG A 401 -4.72 12.59 -15.26
CA ARG A 401 -4.56 12.81 -16.71
C ARG A 401 -3.61 11.80 -17.34
N LYS A 402 -2.45 11.58 -16.71
CA LYS A 402 -1.45 10.61 -17.18
C LYS A 402 -2.03 9.20 -17.24
N ILE A 403 -2.73 8.78 -16.19
CA ILE A 403 -3.37 7.46 -16.15
C ILE A 403 -4.44 7.34 -17.23
N CYS A 404 -5.37 8.31 -17.38
CA CYS A 404 -6.38 8.29 -18.43
C CYS A 404 -5.77 8.21 -19.84
N SER A 405 -4.68 8.94 -20.08
CA SER A 405 -3.95 8.89 -21.35
C SER A 405 -3.32 7.51 -21.62
N GLN A 406 -2.87 6.81 -20.58
CA GLN A 406 -2.30 5.47 -20.71
C GLN A 406 -3.38 4.40 -20.90
N THR A 407 -4.54 4.58 -20.28
CA THR A 407 -5.65 3.61 -20.34
C THR A 407 -6.56 3.81 -21.54
N GLY A 408 -6.51 4.99 -22.18
CA GLY A 408 -7.43 5.38 -23.24
C GLY A 408 -8.81 5.82 -22.74
N ASP A 409 -8.96 6.07 -21.44
CA ASP A 409 -10.22 6.55 -20.86
C ASP A 409 -10.47 8.03 -21.22
N GLU A 410 -11.71 8.40 -21.50
CA GLU A 410 -12.11 9.79 -21.76
C GLU A 410 -12.13 10.58 -20.45
N LEU A 411 -11.43 11.72 -20.36
CA LEU A 411 -11.39 12.55 -19.14
C LEU A 411 -12.10 13.88 -19.33
N VAL A 412 -13.07 14.17 -18.46
CA VAL A 412 -13.81 15.44 -18.37
C VAL A 412 -13.51 16.10 -17.03
N GLU A 413 -12.90 17.28 -17.05
CA GLU A 413 -12.60 18.06 -15.84
C GLU A 413 -13.73 19.04 -15.51
N GLN A 414 -14.30 18.94 -14.31
CA GLN A 414 -15.27 19.89 -13.77
C GLN A 414 -14.66 20.62 -12.58
N ARG A 415 -14.59 21.95 -12.65
CA ARG A 415 -13.97 22.79 -11.61
C ARG A 415 -15.04 23.38 -10.69
N TYR A 416 -14.78 23.32 -9.40
CA TYR A 416 -15.66 23.80 -8.34
C TYR A 416 -14.92 24.78 -7.45
N GLU A 417 -15.58 25.89 -7.16
CA GLU A 417 -15.13 26.85 -6.16
C GLU A 417 -15.90 26.68 -4.85
N ARG A 418 -15.32 27.19 -3.77
CA ARG A 418 -15.96 27.14 -2.46
C ARG A 418 -17.19 28.07 -2.46
N PHE A 419 -18.33 27.60 -1.95
CA PHE A 419 -19.58 28.37 -1.96
C PHE A 419 -19.49 29.74 -1.27
N LYS A 420 -18.73 29.81 -0.17
CA LYS A 420 -18.42 31.05 0.56
C LYS A 420 -16.97 31.07 0.98
N LYS A 421 -16.31 32.23 0.91
CA LYS A 421 -14.91 32.39 1.28
C LYS A 421 -14.69 32.05 2.77
N LEU A 422 -13.64 31.28 3.04
CA LEU A 422 -13.14 31.06 4.40
C LEU A 422 -12.40 32.32 4.84
N VAL A 423 -12.74 32.87 6.00
CA VAL A 423 -12.11 34.09 6.53
C VAL A 423 -11.20 33.72 7.69
N VAL A 424 -9.94 34.16 7.63
CA VAL A 424 -9.01 34.07 8.76
C VAL A 424 -9.26 35.28 9.67
N GLU A 425 -9.56 35.06 10.94
CA GLU A 425 -9.74 36.18 11.88
C GLU A 425 -8.38 36.81 12.22
N ALA A 426 -8.32 38.14 12.19
CA ALA A 426 -7.13 38.88 12.59
C ALA A 426 -6.80 38.75 14.09
N LYS A 427 -7.84 38.47 14.92
CA LYS A 427 -7.69 38.29 16.36
C LYS A 427 -7.69 36.80 16.70
N THR A 428 -6.65 36.35 17.38
CA THR A 428 -6.58 35.00 17.97
C THR A 428 -7.40 34.93 19.26
N LEU A 429 -7.46 33.77 19.89
CA LEU A 429 -8.04 33.65 21.23
C LEU A 429 -7.14 34.23 22.34
N LEU A 430 -6.02 34.87 21.98
CA LEU A 430 -5.07 35.50 22.89
C LEU A 430 -4.49 34.53 23.94
N GLY A 431 -4.38 33.24 23.58
CA GLY A 431 -3.94 32.18 24.49
C GLY A 431 -4.98 31.81 25.56
N ASP A 432 -6.21 32.31 25.45
CA ASP A 432 -7.24 32.15 26.48
C ASP A 432 -8.47 31.41 25.94
N LEU A 433 -8.65 30.17 26.41
CA LEU A 433 -9.78 29.32 26.04
C LEU A 433 -11.13 29.85 26.54
N ARG A 434 -11.16 30.86 27.41
CA ARG A 434 -12.42 31.54 27.80
C ARG A 434 -13.05 32.33 26.65
N ASN A 435 -12.28 32.60 25.60
CA ASN A 435 -12.74 33.32 24.41
C ASN A 435 -13.40 32.43 23.35
N VAL A 436 -13.60 31.14 23.64
CA VAL A 436 -14.40 30.25 22.78
C VAL A 436 -15.86 30.71 22.73
N ARG A 437 -16.53 30.37 21.64
CA ARG A 437 -17.92 30.75 21.36
C ARG A 437 -18.69 29.55 20.81
N SER A 438 -20.00 29.52 21.01
CA SER A 438 -20.87 28.50 20.45
C SER A 438 -20.65 28.32 18.94
N GLY A 439 -20.47 27.06 18.53
CA GLY A 439 -20.11 26.66 17.17
C GLY A 439 -18.61 26.63 16.88
N ASP A 440 -17.74 26.90 17.86
CA ASP A 440 -16.30 26.73 17.72
C ASP A 440 -15.90 25.24 17.72
N CYS A 441 -14.95 24.90 16.85
CA CYS A 441 -14.25 23.62 16.84
C CYS A 441 -12.78 23.86 17.18
N VAL A 442 -12.34 23.45 18.36
CA VAL A 442 -10.94 23.55 18.80
C VAL A 442 -10.19 22.28 18.39
N VAL A 443 -9.19 22.44 17.52
CA VAL A 443 -8.44 21.33 16.93
C VAL A 443 -7.09 21.15 17.63
N ALA A 444 -6.87 19.98 18.21
CA ALA A 444 -5.63 19.58 18.87
C ALA A 444 -5.10 18.26 18.29
N PHE A 445 -3.78 18.05 18.31
CA PHE A 445 -3.14 16.94 17.57
C PHE A 445 -2.73 15.76 18.45
N SER A 446 -3.14 15.76 19.72
CA SER A 446 -2.98 14.61 20.62
C SER A 446 -4.24 14.39 21.46
N ARG A 447 -4.53 13.12 21.78
CA ARG A 447 -5.63 12.75 22.69
C ARG A 447 -5.51 13.46 24.04
N ARG A 448 -4.28 13.60 24.54
CA ARG A 448 -4.00 14.32 25.79
C ARG A 448 -4.48 15.77 25.73
N GLU A 449 -4.05 16.51 24.71
CA GLU A 449 -4.44 17.92 24.54
C GLU A 449 -5.95 18.07 24.35
N ILE A 450 -6.62 17.14 23.66
CA ILE A 450 -8.07 17.15 23.47
C ILE A 450 -8.79 17.15 24.83
N PHE A 451 -8.43 16.25 25.75
CA PHE A 451 -9.05 16.22 27.07
C PHE A 451 -8.62 17.40 27.94
N GLU A 452 -7.37 17.87 27.84
CA GLU A 452 -6.93 19.09 28.54
C GLU A 452 -7.75 20.33 28.12
N VAL A 453 -7.98 20.50 26.82
CA VAL A 453 -8.79 21.59 26.26
C VAL A 453 -10.25 21.46 26.69
N LYS A 454 -10.85 20.25 26.60
CA LYS A 454 -12.21 19.98 27.07
C LYS A 454 -12.37 20.43 28.53
N LEU A 455 -11.51 19.94 29.42
CA LEU A 455 -11.57 20.25 30.84
C LEU A 455 -11.38 21.74 31.12
N ALA A 456 -10.48 22.41 30.39
CA ALA A 456 -10.25 23.83 30.55
C ALA A 456 -11.50 24.64 30.14
N ILE A 457 -12.12 24.32 29.00
CA ILE A 457 -13.33 25.02 28.53
C ILE A 457 -14.48 24.79 29.52
N GLU A 458 -14.76 23.54 29.90
CA GLU A 458 -15.87 23.21 30.81
C GLU A 458 -15.66 23.76 32.23
N LYS A 459 -14.40 23.93 32.68
CA LYS A 459 -14.08 24.50 33.99
C LYS A 459 -14.20 26.02 34.04
N TYR A 460 -13.74 26.72 32.99
CA TYR A 460 -13.61 28.18 33.00
C TYR A 460 -14.72 28.90 32.22
N THR A 461 -15.58 28.16 31.55
CA THR A 461 -16.71 28.70 30.78
C THR A 461 -18.00 27.97 31.13
N LYS A 462 -19.11 28.43 30.55
CA LYS A 462 -20.44 27.80 30.66
C LYS A 462 -20.72 26.83 29.51
N HIS A 463 -19.76 26.63 28.62
CA HIS A 463 -19.89 25.79 27.44
C HIS A 463 -19.62 24.32 27.76
N ARG A 464 -20.32 23.42 27.06
CA ARG A 464 -20.10 21.96 27.14
C ARG A 464 -19.48 21.47 25.84
N CYS A 465 -18.55 20.52 25.96
CA CYS A 465 -17.71 20.11 24.85
C CYS A 465 -18.01 18.69 24.38
N CYS A 466 -18.32 18.54 23.09
CA CYS A 466 -18.23 17.26 22.39
C CYS A 466 -16.77 16.92 22.05
N VAL A 467 -16.45 15.63 21.94
CA VAL A 467 -15.08 15.17 21.67
C VAL A 467 -15.04 14.22 20.48
N ILE A 468 -14.15 14.50 19.52
CA ILE A 468 -13.94 13.64 18.35
C ILE A 468 -12.44 13.42 18.07
N TYR A 469 -11.97 12.17 18.14
CA TYR A 469 -10.61 11.80 17.72
C TYR A 469 -10.60 10.47 16.96
N GLY A 470 -9.52 10.21 16.24
CA GLY A 470 -9.45 9.11 15.24
C GLY A 470 -9.67 7.69 15.78
N ALA A 471 -9.30 7.42 17.04
CA ALA A 471 -9.46 6.09 17.65
C ALA A 471 -10.92 5.76 18.04
N LEU A 472 -11.81 6.77 18.06
CA LEU A 472 -13.21 6.55 18.41
C LEU A 472 -13.95 5.72 17.36
N PRO A 473 -14.83 4.80 17.79
CA PRO A 473 -15.74 4.10 16.90
C PRO A 473 -16.53 5.04 16.00
N PRO A 474 -16.83 4.66 14.75
CA PRO A 474 -17.76 5.41 13.88
C PRO A 474 -19.08 5.77 14.58
N GLU A 475 -19.66 4.84 15.31
CA GLU A 475 -20.93 4.97 16.01
C GLU A 475 -20.85 6.08 17.08
N THR A 476 -19.83 6.03 17.94
CA THR A 476 -19.56 7.08 18.95
C THR A 476 -19.25 8.44 18.30
N ARG A 477 -18.49 8.47 17.19
CA ARG A 477 -18.21 9.72 16.46
C ARG A 477 -19.48 10.34 15.88
N ARG A 478 -20.40 9.52 15.35
CA ARG A 478 -21.70 9.97 14.86
C ARG A 478 -22.56 10.51 16.00
N MET A 479 -22.59 9.84 17.15
CA MET A 479 -23.30 10.31 18.34
C MET A 479 -22.79 11.68 18.79
N GLN A 480 -21.46 11.86 18.91
CA GLN A 480 -20.85 13.14 19.29
C GLN A 480 -21.09 14.24 18.23
N ALA A 481 -21.07 13.90 16.94
CA ALA A 481 -21.37 14.83 15.86
C ALA A 481 -22.84 15.28 15.88
N ASN A 482 -23.78 14.35 16.10
CA ASN A 482 -25.19 14.66 16.23
C ASN A 482 -25.45 15.58 17.43
N LEU A 483 -24.84 15.26 18.58
CA LEU A 483 -24.94 16.07 19.78
C LEU A 483 -24.44 17.51 19.56
N PHE A 484 -23.29 17.69 18.90
CA PHE A 484 -22.77 19.01 18.56
C PHE A 484 -23.63 19.78 17.52
N ASN A 485 -24.29 19.05 16.61
CA ASN A 485 -25.09 19.66 15.55
C ASN A 485 -26.49 20.08 16.03
N ASP A 486 -27.01 19.40 17.05
CA ASP A 486 -28.30 19.66 17.66
C ASP A 486 -28.29 20.99 18.46
N GLN A 487 -29.38 21.73 18.36
CA GLN A 487 -29.52 23.08 18.93
C GLN A 487 -30.25 23.07 20.26
N ASP A 488 -30.93 21.98 20.58
CA ASP A 488 -31.80 21.86 21.77
C ASP A 488 -31.04 21.29 22.98
N ASN A 489 -29.71 21.37 22.96
CA ASN A 489 -28.84 20.88 24.03
C ASN A 489 -27.73 21.88 24.42
N GLU A 490 -27.02 21.57 25.51
CA GLU A 490 -25.96 22.42 26.09
C GLU A 490 -24.57 22.26 25.42
N TYR A 491 -24.40 21.31 24.50
CA TYR A 491 -23.12 20.94 23.89
C TYR A 491 -22.85 21.73 22.61
N ASP A 492 -22.32 22.93 22.78
CA ASP A 492 -22.15 23.89 21.71
C ASP A 492 -20.69 24.09 21.24
N ILE A 493 -19.74 23.37 21.82
CA ILE A 493 -18.31 23.38 21.45
C ILE A 493 -17.86 21.98 21.02
N LEU A 494 -17.04 21.91 19.98
CA LEU A 494 -16.37 20.67 19.56
C LEU A 494 -14.87 20.75 19.85
N VAL A 495 -14.33 19.75 20.54
CA VAL A 495 -12.87 19.56 20.67
C VAL A 495 -12.47 18.32 19.88
N ALA A 496 -11.57 18.48 18.91
CA ALA A 496 -11.30 17.40 17.99
C ALA A 496 -9.85 17.25 17.55
N SER A 497 -9.52 16.06 17.03
CA SER A 497 -8.29 15.84 16.26
C SER A 497 -8.47 16.18 14.79
N ASP A 498 -7.41 16.03 14.02
CA ASP A 498 -7.44 16.01 12.55
C ASP A 498 -8.45 15.03 11.92
N ALA A 499 -9.03 14.12 12.69
CA ALA A 499 -10.11 13.24 12.27
C ALA A 499 -11.36 13.98 11.77
N VAL A 500 -11.59 15.25 12.15
CA VAL A 500 -12.69 16.07 11.60
C VAL A 500 -12.40 16.58 10.20
N GLY A 501 -11.13 16.48 9.76
CA GLY A 501 -10.71 16.86 8.41
C GLY A 501 -11.43 16.07 7.33
N MET A 502 -12.03 14.92 7.65
CA MET A 502 -12.76 14.04 6.73
C MET A 502 -13.97 13.38 7.41
N GLY A 503 -15.06 13.22 6.67
CA GLY A 503 -16.07 12.19 6.94
C GLY A 503 -17.06 12.34 8.09
N LEU A 504 -17.36 13.57 8.51
CA LEU A 504 -18.54 13.91 9.28
C LEU A 504 -19.17 15.19 8.75
N ASN A 505 -20.50 15.28 8.76
CA ASN A 505 -21.20 16.54 8.57
C ASN A 505 -21.30 17.29 9.90
N LEU A 506 -20.61 18.41 10.03
CA LEU A 506 -20.50 19.19 11.28
C LEU A 506 -20.86 20.65 11.01
N ASN A 507 -21.68 21.23 11.88
CA ASN A 507 -22.13 22.61 11.84
C ASN A 507 -21.12 23.56 12.51
N ILE A 508 -19.90 23.60 11.98
CA ILE A 508 -18.80 24.40 12.56
C ILE A 508 -18.88 25.84 12.05
N ARG A 509 -18.94 26.80 12.99
CA ARG A 509 -18.82 28.23 12.72
C ARG A 509 -17.36 28.63 12.50
N ARG A 510 -16.51 28.25 13.45
CA ARG A 510 -15.12 28.68 13.51
C ARG A 510 -14.21 27.52 13.88
N VAL A 511 -13.16 27.30 13.09
CA VAL A 511 -12.09 26.36 13.42
C VAL A 511 -10.97 27.10 14.13
N VAL A 512 -10.67 26.67 15.37
CA VAL A 512 -9.59 27.23 16.19
C VAL A 512 -8.49 26.19 16.30
N PHE A 513 -7.31 26.46 15.74
CA PHE A 513 -6.15 25.59 15.93
C PHE A 513 -5.53 25.85 17.30
N TYR A 514 -5.54 24.83 18.17
CA TYR A 514 -4.88 24.88 19.47
C TYR A 514 -3.35 24.95 19.33
N THR A 515 -2.83 24.20 18.35
CA THR A 515 -1.42 24.12 17.96
C THR A 515 -1.35 23.83 16.47
N LEU A 516 -0.32 24.28 15.76
CA LEU A 516 -0.03 23.87 14.37
C LEU A 516 1.20 22.97 14.26
N SER A 517 1.52 22.28 15.36
CA SER A 517 2.57 21.26 15.44
C SER A 517 1.97 19.92 15.87
N LYS A 518 2.40 18.82 15.26
CA LYS A 518 1.93 17.46 15.55
C LYS A 518 3.08 16.47 15.69
N TYR A 519 2.88 15.41 16.47
CA TYR A 519 3.83 14.30 16.56
C TYR A 519 3.64 13.35 15.38
N ASN A 520 4.70 13.09 14.60
CA ASN A 520 4.64 12.19 13.45
C ASN A 520 4.98 10.72 13.78
N GLY A 521 5.27 10.40 15.04
CA GLY A 521 5.78 9.10 15.46
C GLY A 521 7.24 9.11 15.90
N ASP A 522 8.00 10.13 15.49
CA ASP A 522 9.42 10.29 15.83
C ASP A 522 9.67 11.64 16.50
N LYS A 523 9.20 12.73 15.89
CA LYS A 523 9.40 14.11 16.35
C LYS A 523 8.15 14.96 16.16
N ILE A 524 8.13 16.10 16.83
CA ILE A 524 7.11 17.12 16.61
C ILE A 524 7.46 17.89 15.34
N VAL A 525 6.51 17.96 14.39
CA VAL A 525 6.66 18.61 13.09
C VAL A 525 5.50 19.57 12.84
N PRO A 526 5.67 20.62 12.03
CA PRO A 526 4.56 21.46 11.59
C PRO A 526 3.50 20.65 10.84
N VAL A 527 2.23 21.01 11.03
CA VAL A 527 1.11 20.39 10.32
C VAL A 527 1.17 20.81 8.85
N ALA A 528 1.06 19.85 7.92
CA ALA A 528 1.16 20.11 6.49
C ALA A 528 0.03 21.03 5.99
N ALA A 529 0.32 21.92 5.04
CA ALA A 529 -0.64 22.89 4.51
C ALA A 529 -1.92 22.24 3.94
N SER A 530 -1.80 21.07 3.29
CA SER A 530 -2.96 20.30 2.81
C SER A 530 -3.89 19.90 3.95
N GLN A 531 -3.34 19.42 5.07
CA GLN A 531 -4.09 19.04 6.26
C GLN A 531 -4.73 20.26 6.95
N VAL A 532 -4.00 21.38 7.05
CA VAL A 532 -4.54 22.65 7.58
C VAL A 532 -5.75 23.10 6.75
N LYS A 533 -5.64 23.10 5.42
CA LYS A 533 -6.75 23.46 4.52
C LYS A 533 -7.95 22.53 4.65
N GLN A 534 -7.73 21.21 4.77
CA GLN A 534 -8.81 20.25 4.95
C GLN A 534 -9.58 20.50 6.25
N ILE A 535 -8.87 20.73 7.35
CA ILE A 535 -9.46 20.99 8.68
C ILE A 535 -10.15 22.36 8.71
N ALA A 536 -9.45 23.44 8.36
CA ALA A 536 -10.01 24.80 8.34
C ALA A 536 -11.21 24.91 7.40
N GLY A 537 -11.17 24.17 6.29
CA GLY A 537 -12.23 24.14 5.30
C GLY A 537 -13.54 23.53 5.79
N ARG A 538 -13.57 22.87 6.97
CA ARG A 538 -14.79 22.33 7.59
C ARG A 538 -15.69 23.39 8.21
N ALA A 539 -15.19 24.60 8.49
CA ALA A 539 -16.02 25.72 8.88
C ALA A 539 -16.91 26.18 7.72
N GLY A 540 -18.11 26.68 7.99
CA GLY A 540 -18.91 27.40 6.98
C GLY A 540 -19.68 26.51 6.00
N ARG A 541 -20.13 25.32 6.39
CA ARG A 541 -20.74 24.35 5.45
C ARG A 541 -22.06 24.87 4.87
N ARG A 542 -22.29 24.64 3.57
CA ARG A 542 -23.57 24.98 2.91
C ARG A 542 -24.72 24.21 3.56
N GLY A 543 -25.82 24.90 3.87
CA GLY A 543 -26.97 24.32 4.56
C GLY A 543 -26.78 24.14 6.07
N SER A 544 -25.64 24.54 6.63
CA SER A 544 -25.46 24.63 8.08
C SER A 544 -25.95 25.97 8.63
N ARG A 545 -26.11 26.02 9.96
CA ARG A 545 -26.43 27.25 10.71
C ARG A 545 -25.42 28.39 10.48
N TYR A 546 -24.17 28.04 10.17
CA TYR A 546 -23.09 28.99 10.00
C TYR A 546 -22.58 28.91 8.55
N PRO A 547 -23.16 29.67 7.62
CA PRO A 547 -22.72 29.65 6.23
C PRO A 547 -21.36 30.33 6.05
N ASP A 548 -21.03 31.31 6.89
CA ASP A 548 -19.75 32.03 6.87
C ASP A 548 -18.75 31.28 7.76
N GLY A 549 -17.73 30.69 7.13
CA GLY A 549 -16.70 29.93 7.83
C GLY A 549 -15.56 30.81 8.31
N LEU A 550 -15.24 30.70 9.59
CA LEU A 550 -14.12 31.40 10.22
C LEU A 550 -12.99 30.42 10.57
N THR A 551 -11.75 30.89 10.60
CA THR A 551 -10.64 30.14 11.17
C THR A 551 -9.65 31.06 11.87
N THR A 552 -9.05 30.57 12.95
CA THR A 552 -8.05 31.30 13.74
C THR A 552 -7.20 30.32 14.54
N THR A 553 -6.25 30.85 15.31
CA THR A 553 -5.38 30.09 16.21
C THR A 553 -5.64 30.48 17.67
N LEU A 554 -5.23 29.62 18.60
CA LEU A 554 -5.25 29.96 20.02
C LEU A 554 -4.22 31.05 20.34
N HIS A 555 -2.99 30.88 19.85
CA HIS A 555 -1.86 31.78 20.08
C HIS A 555 -1.49 32.57 18.81
N LEU A 556 -0.96 33.78 19.00
CA LEU A 556 -0.55 34.67 17.91
C LEU A 556 0.59 34.07 17.07
N ASP A 557 1.56 33.41 17.71
CA ASP A 557 2.72 32.79 17.07
C ASP A 557 2.38 31.78 15.95
N ASP A 558 1.19 31.16 16.02
CA ASP A 558 0.74 30.17 15.03
C ASP A 558 -0.04 30.82 13.86
N LEU A 559 -0.45 32.09 13.96
CA LEU A 559 -1.36 32.75 13.02
C LEU A 559 -0.74 32.96 11.64
N ASP A 560 0.51 33.41 11.57
CA ASP A 560 1.21 33.63 10.29
C ASP A 560 1.42 32.32 9.52
N TYR A 561 1.70 31.23 10.25
CA TYR A 561 1.80 29.90 9.67
C TYR A 561 0.44 29.40 9.14
N LEU A 562 -0.66 29.69 9.84
CA LEU A 562 -2.01 29.40 9.33
C LEU A 562 -2.28 30.15 8.02
N ILE A 563 -1.99 31.45 7.96
CA ILE A 563 -2.22 32.28 6.78
C ILE A 563 -1.41 31.75 5.59
N SER A 564 -0.11 31.51 5.79
CA SER A 564 0.76 30.97 4.73
C SER A 564 0.29 29.59 4.24
N CYS A 565 -0.15 28.71 5.13
CA CYS A 565 -0.69 27.39 4.75
C CYS A 565 -1.95 27.50 3.88
N LEU A 566 -2.85 28.44 4.17
CA LEU A 566 -4.09 28.63 3.42
C LEU A 566 -3.84 29.27 2.04
N GLN A 567 -2.82 30.12 1.93
CA GLN A 567 -2.43 30.77 0.67
C GLN A 567 -1.58 29.89 -0.25
N LYS A 568 -0.75 29.00 0.31
CA LYS A 568 0.10 28.07 -0.46
C LYS A 568 -0.76 27.28 -1.46
N PRO A 569 -0.37 27.04 -2.72
CA PRO A 569 -1.08 26.11 -3.61
C PRO A 569 -1.01 24.66 -3.08
N PHE A 570 -1.78 23.74 -3.67
CA PHE A 570 -1.65 22.33 -3.35
C PHE A 570 -0.35 21.78 -3.94
N ASP A 571 0.39 21.00 -3.15
CA ASP A 571 1.57 20.29 -3.63
C ASP A 571 1.13 19.26 -4.68
N VAL A 572 1.81 19.24 -5.83
CA VAL A 572 1.46 18.32 -6.93
C VAL A 572 1.91 16.91 -6.55
N VAL A 573 0.98 15.96 -6.62
CA VAL A 573 1.29 14.54 -6.43
C VAL A 573 1.91 13.98 -7.70
N THR A 574 3.10 13.40 -7.55
CA THR A 574 3.86 12.80 -8.65
C THR A 574 3.76 11.28 -8.69
N LYS A 575 3.44 10.63 -7.55
CA LYS A 575 3.37 9.17 -7.43
C LYS A 575 2.13 8.72 -6.65
N VAL A 576 1.61 7.54 -6.98
CA VAL A 576 0.43 6.95 -6.33
C VAL A 576 0.67 5.51 -5.89
N GLY A 577 -0.05 5.08 -4.87
CA GLY A 577 0.19 3.81 -4.19
C GLY A 577 -0.26 2.60 -5.01
N LEU A 578 0.54 1.53 -4.95
CA LEU A 578 0.21 0.18 -5.41
C LEU A 578 0.46 -0.82 -4.29
N PHE A 579 -0.26 -1.93 -4.35
CA PHE A 579 -0.02 -3.09 -3.49
C PHE A 579 -0.39 -4.35 -4.28
N PRO A 580 0.39 -5.44 -4.20
CA PRO A 580 0.12 -6.66 -4.95
C PRO A 580 -1.14 -7.38 -4.48
N PHE A 581 -1.79 -8.06 -5.41
CA PHE A 581 -2.87 -9.00 -5.12
C PHE A 581 -2.35 -10.31 -4.53
N PHE A 582 -3.24 -11.07 -3.90
CA PHE A 582 -2.90 -12.36 -3.33
C PHE A 582 -2.31 -13.30 -4.39
N GLU A 583 -2.91 -13.36 -5.57
CA GLU A 583 -2.50 -14.21 -6.68
C GLU A 583 -1.07 -13.89 -7.15
N GLN A 584 -0.69 -12.60 -7.15
CA GLN A 584 0.68 -12.19 -7.49
C GLN A 584 1.67 -12.66 -6.41
N VAL A 585 1.29 -12.55 -5.14
CA VAL A 585 2.13 -13.02 -4.01
C VAL A 585 2.22 -14.55 -4.00
N GLU A 586 1.15 -15.26 -4.36
CA GLU A 586 1.11 -16.72 -4.46
C GLU A 586 2.02 -17.23 -5.58
N LEU A 587 1.91 -16.64 -6.78
CA LEU A 587 2.78 -16.98 -7.92
C LEU A 587 4.25 -16.73 -7.58
N PHE A 588 4.54 -15.62 -6.89
CA PHE A 588 5.88 -15.30 -6.40
C PHE A 588 6.37 -16.31 -5.33
N ALA A 589 5.48 -16.73 -4.41
CA ALA A 589 5.79 -17.75 -3.40
C ALA A 589 6.15 -19.10 -4.03
N GLY A 590 5.50 -19.47 -5.14
CA GLY A 590 5.82 -20.69 -5.89
C GLY A 590 7.27 -20.78 -6.37
N GLN A 591 7.95 -19.65 -6.58
CA GLN A 591 9.37 -19.60 -6.99
C GLN A 591 10.34 -19.75 -5.80
N LEU A 592 9.88 -19.51 -4.58
CA LEU A 592 10.69 -19.48 -3.35
C LEU A 592 10.13 -20.47 -2.31
N PRO A 593 10.30 -21.78 -2.53
CA PRO A 593 9.80 -22.78 -1.60
C PRO A 593 10.48 -22.64 -0.24
N LYS A 594 9.72 -22.86 0.84
CA LYS A 594 10.19 -22.90 2.25
C LYS A 594 10.64 -21.54 2.82
N ILE A 595 10.22 -20.41 2.23
CA ILE A 595 10.39 -19.09 2.84
C ILE A 595 9.22 -18.75 3.77
N THR A 596 9.50 -18.04 4.87
CA THR A 596 8.45 -17.53 5.75
C THR A 596 7.70 -16.37 5.07
N PHE A 597 6.42 -16.20 5.37
CA PHE A 597 5.60 -15.16 4.75
C PHE A 597 6.13 -13.73 4.94
N PRO A 598 6.69 -13.34 6.12
CA PRO A 598 7.32 -12.03 6.27
C PRO A 598 8.52 -11.81 5.34
N LYS A 599 9.37 -12.83 5.17
CA LYS A 599 10.53 -12.79 4.28
C LYS A 599 10.10 -12.82 2.81
N LEU A 600 8.97 -13.49 2.50
CA LEU A 600 8.36 -13.45 1.18
C LEU A 600 7.97 -12.02 0.79
N LEU A 601 7.26 -11.31 1.67
CA LEU A 601 6.87 -9.92 1.43
C LEU A 601 8.07 -8.98 1.30
N GLU A 602 9.14 -9.23 2.05
CA GLU A 602 10.40 -8.49 1.94
C GLU A 602 11.05 -8.71 0.56
N LYS A 603 11.27 -9.97 0.16
CA LYS A 603 11.81 -10.28 -1.17
C LYS A 603 10.94 -9.78 -2.31
N PHE A 604 9.62 -9.85 -2.16
CA PHE A 604 8.68 -9.29 -3.13
C PHE A 604 8.91 -7.79 -3.28
N SER A 605 9.03 -7.07 -2.18
CA SER A 605 9.26 -5.61 -2.18
C SER A 605 10.62 -5.22 -2.76
N GLU A 606 11.65 -6.01 -2.51
CA GLU A 606 13.00 -5.82 -3.09
C GLU A 606 13.03 -6.11 -4.59
N SER A 607 12.23 -7.07 -5.05
CA SER A 607 12.15 -7.48 -6.46
C SER A 607 11.16 -6.64 -7.26
N CYS A 608 10.36 -5.79 -6.60
CA CYS A 608 9.32 -4.99 -7.24
C CYS A 608 9.88 -3.98 -8.24
N ARG A 609 9.42 -4.07 -9.49
CA ARG A 609 9.64 -3.03 -10.50
C ARG A 609 8.41 -2.16 -10.60
N MET A 610 8.60 -0.85 -10.64
CA MET A 610 7.49 0.11 -10.76
C MET A 610 7.85 1.21 -11.75
N ASP A 611 6.81 1.71 -12.44
CA ASP A 611 6.92 2.93 -13.22
C ASP A 611 7.10 4.14 -12.28
N GLY A 612 7.75 5.19 -12.78
CA GLY A 612 8.05 6.40 -11.99
C GLY A 612 6.82 7.12 -11.42
N SER A 613 5.61 6.79 -11.87
CA SER A 613 4.33 7.32 -11.38
C SER A 613 3.76 6.55 -10.19
N TYR A 614 4.37 5.45 -9.77
CA TYR A 614 3.84 4.59 -8.72
C TYR A 614 4.85 4.36 -7.59
N PHE A 615 4.33 4.02 -6.42
CA PHE A 615 5.13 3.56 -5.28
C PHE A 615 4.43 2.38 -4.60
N LEU A 616 5.21 1.51 -3.97
CA LEU A 616 4.69 0.37 -3.22
C LEU A 616 4.25 0.86 -1.85
N CYS A 617 2.99 0.64 -1.49
CA CYS A 617 2.47 1.06 -0.20
C CYS A 617 3.26 0.44 0.95
N ASN A 618 3.43 1.23 2.01
CA ASN A 618 4.09 0.84 3.24
C ASN A 618 3.29 -0.28 3.92
N HIS A 619 3.96 -1.42 4.09
CA HIS A 619 3.39 -2.65 4.63
C HIS A 619 4.09 -3.08 5.92
N THR A 620 4.69 -2.14 6.66
CA THR A 620 5.33 -2.42 7.96
C THR A 620 4.36 -3.00 8.98
N GLY A 621 3.10 -2.53 8.99
CA GLY A 621 2.04 -3.10 9.84
C GLY A 621 1.72 -4.54 9.47
N ILE A 622 1.52 -4.81 8.18
CA ILE A 622 1.29 -6.15 7.63
C ILE A 622 2.45 -7.09 7.99
N LYS A 623 3.71 -6.64 7.82
CA LYS A 623 4.92 -7.39 8.22
C LYS A 623 4.95 -7.75 9.72
N LYS A 624 4.55 -6.83 10.60
CA LYS A 624 4.50 -7.10 12.05
C LYS A 624 3.45 -8.15 12.40
N VAL A 625 2.28 -8.10 11.76
CA VAL A 625 1.24 -9.12 11.93
C VAL A 625 1.72 -10.46 11.37
N ALA A 626 2.29 -10.46 10.17
CA ALA A 626 2.88 -11.65 9.54
C ALA A 626 3.92 -12.33 10.47
N ASN A 627 4.86 -11.56 11.03
CA ASN A 627 5.87 -12.07 11.96
C ASN A 627 5.27 -12.72 13.20
N MET A 628 4.17 -12.16 13.73
CA MET A 628 3.47 -12.76 14.87
C MET A 628 2.77 -14.07 14.47
N LEU A 629 2.13 -14.09 13.29
CA LEU A 629 1.39 -15.25 12.78
C LEU A 629 2.30 -16.43 12.39
N GLU A 630 3.62 -16.24 12.24
CA GLU A 630 4.58 -17.35 12.06
C GLU A 630 4.53 -18.38 13.20
N ARG A 631 4.11 -17.97 14.39
CA ARG A 631 3.93 -18.87 15.54
C ARG A 631 2.73 -19.81 15.39
N VAL A 632 1.83 -19.51 14.45
CA VAL A 632 0.62 -20.31 14.20
C VAL A 632 0.85 -21.23 13.01
N GLN A 633 0.88 -22.52 13.31
CA GLN A 633 0.97 -23.60 12.33
C GLN A 633 -0.42 -23.99 11.82
N GLY A 634 -0.51 -24.49 10.59
CA GLY A 634 -1.78 -24.97 10.01
C GLY A 634 -2.63 -23.91 9.28
N ILE A 635 -2.14 -22.68 9.13
CA ILE A 635 -2.79 -21.63 8.32
C ILE A 635 -2.21 -21.66 6.90
N SER A 636 -3.08 -21.68 5.89
CA SER A 636 -2.70 -21.60 4.47
C SER A 636 -2.02 -20.26 4.13
N LEU A 637 -1.39 -20.17 2.96
CA LEU A 637 -0.80 -18.90 2.50
C LEU A 637 -1.86 -17.81 2.31
N GLU A 638 -3.01 -18.17 1.75
CA GLU A 638 -4.16 -17.29 1.53
C GLU A 638 -4.75 -16.77 2.83
N ASP A 639 -5.06 -17.67 3.77
CA ASP A 639 -5.61 -17.29 5.06
C ASP A 639 -4.61 -16.40 5.81
N ARG A 640 -3.31 -16.74 5.77
CA ARG A 640 -2.26 -15.94 6.39
C ARG A 640 -2.20 -14.54 5.79
N PHE A 641 -2.29 -14.43 4.46
CA PHE A 641 -2.40 -13.15 3.77
C PHE A 641 -3.61 -12.37 4.29
N ASN A 642 -4.81 -12.95 4.27
CA ASN A 642 -6.04 -12.32 4.72
C ASN A 642 -6.00 -11.87 6.19
N PHE A 643 -5.46 -12.69 7.10
CA PHE A 643 -5.25 -12.30 8.51
C PHE A 643 -4.30 -11.11 8.67
N CYS A 644 -3.31 -10.92 7.78
CA CYS A 644 -2.40 -9.78 7.85
C CYS A 644 -3.04 -8.45 7.48
N PHE A 645 -4.17 -8.46 6.75
CA PHE A 645 -4.97 -7.27 6.44
C PHE A 645 -6.02 -6.94 7.50
N ALA A 646 -6.17 -7.79 8.51
CA ALA A 646 -7.11 -7.54 9.59
C ALA A 646 -6.80 -6.19 10.26
N PRO A 647 -7.81 -5.31 10.46
CA PRO A 647 -7.62 -3.98 10.99
C PRO A 647 -7.32 -4.06 12.50
N VAL A 648 -6.03 -4.14 12.83
CA VAL A 648 -5.52 -4.24 14.21
C VAL A 648 -4.59 -3.08 14.55
N ASN A 649 -4.72 -2.56 15.77
CA ASN A 649 -3.75 -1.62 16.30
C ASN A 649 -2.49 -2.37 16.77
N ILE A 650 -1.48 -2.42 15.91
CA ILE A 650 -0.18 -3.09 16.17
C ILE A 650 0.59 -2.54 17.38
N ARG A 651 0.21 -1.38 17.92
CA ARG A 651 0.81 -0.79 19.12
C ARG A 651 0.13 -1.24 20.41
N ASP A 652 -1.02 -1.91 20.31
CA ASP A 652 -1.77 -2.42 21.46
C ASP A 652 -1.53 -3.92 21.65
N PRO A 653 -0.81 -4.33 22.71
CA PRO A 653 -0.55 -5.74 22.99
C PRO A 653 -1.81 -6.57 23.20
N LYS A 654 -2.88 -5.99 23.76
CA LYS A 654 -4.15 -6.71 23.98
C LYS A 654 -4.81 -7.03 22.63
N ALA A 655 -4.85 -6.06 21.72
CA ALA A 655 -5.41 -6.27 20.38
C ALA A 655 -4.63 -7.36 19.60
N MET A 656 -3.29 -7.30 19.62
CA MET A 656 -2.44 -8.31 18.99
C MET A 656 -2.61 -9.71 19.61
N TYR A 657 -2.76 -9.78 20.93
CA TYR A 657 -3.04 -11.04 21.64
C TYR A 657 -4.35 -11.67 21.16
N HIS A 658 -5.42 -10.90 21.01
CA HIS A 658 -6.69 -11.40 20.48
C HIS A 658 -6.59 -11.87 19.03
N LEU A 659 -5.85 -11.15 18.18
CA LEU A 659 -5.60 -11.58 16.79
C LEU A 659 -4.87 -12.93 16.74
N LEU A 660 -3.82 -13.10 17.54
CA LEU A 660 -3.09 -14.37 17.64
C LEU A 660 -4.00 -15.51 18.10
N ARG A 661 -4.90 -15.26 19.06
CA ARG A 661 -5.87 -16.24 19.52
C ARG A 661 -6.88 -16.62 18.45
N TYR A 662 -7.40 -15.65 17.70
CA TYR A 662 -8.33 -15.91 16.60
C TYR A 662 -7.67 -16.77 15.53
N ALA A 663 -6.46 -16.39 15.11
CA ALA A 663 -5.67 -17.17 14.16
C ALA A 663 -5.36 -18.59 14.67
N SER A 664 -5.02 -18.73 15.96
CA SER A 664 -4.71 -20.04 16.57
C SER A 664 -5.94 -20.96 16.67
N ALA A 665 -7.12 -20.40 16.93
CA ALA A 665 -8.38 -21.15 16.95
C ALA A 665 -8.78 -21.55 15.52
N PHE A 666 -8.69 -20.60 14.58
CA PHE A 666 -8.92 -20.83 13.15
C PHE A 666 -8.06 -21.97 12.61
N ALA A 667 -6.76 -21.95 12.87
CA ALA A 667 -5.80 -22.96 12.40
C ALA A 667 -6.09 -24.37 12.95
N LYS A 668 -6.79 -24.47 14.09
CA LYS A 668 -7.19 -25.74 14.69
C LYS A 668 -8.58 -26.20 14.23
N ASN A 669 -9.19 -25.50 13.27
CA ASN A 669 -10.58 -25.69 12.85
C ASN A 669 -11.56 -25.63 14.03
N LEU A 670 -11.28 -24.80 15.04
CA LEU A 670 -12.15 -24.56 16.17
C LEU A 670 -12.98 -23.30 15.95
N PRO A 671 -14.26 -23.28 16.37
CA PRO A 671 -15.06 -22.06 16.37
C PRO A 671 -14.36 -20.94 17.12
N VAL A 672 -14.15 -19.80 16.44
CA VAL A 672 -13.43 -18.67 17.01
C VAL A 672 -14.34 -17.93 17.99
N GLY A 673 -14.05 -18.08 19.28
CA GLY A 673 -14.82 -17.47 20.37
C GLY A 673 -14.40 -16.04 20.70
N ILE A 674 -15.36 -15.24 21.19
CA ILE A 674 -15.12 -13.89 21.73
C ILE A 674 -14.85 -14.02 23.23
N ALA A 675 -13.57 -14.12 23.59
CA ALA A 675 -13.15 -14.29 24.99
C ALA A 675 -12.77 -12.95 25.64
N MET A 676 -13.78 -12.10 25.83
CA MET A 676 -13.66 -10.76 26.40
C MET A 676 -14.81 -10.49 27.38
N GLY A 677 -14.50 -9.92 28.54
CA GLY A 677 -15.51 -9.51 29.50
C GLY A 677 -16.21 -8.23 29.07
N MET A 678 -17.55 -8.22 29.13
CA MET A 678 -18.34 -7.02 28.84
C MET A 678 -18.23 -6.01 29.99
N PRO A 679 -17.89 -4.75 29.70
CA PRO A 679 -17.97 -3.67 30.68
C PRO A 679 -19.43 -3.38 31.02
N LYS A 680 -19.69 -2.98 32.28
CA LYS A 680 -21.06 -2.75 32.79
C LYS A 680 -21.43 -1.28 32.97
N CYS A 681 -20.45 -0.38 32.89
CA CYS A 681 -20.62 1.03 33.14
C CYS A 681 -19.63 1.84 32.32
N SER A 682 -19.93 3.12 32.12
CA SER A 682 -19.04 4.08 31.49
C SER A 682 -17.69 4.15 32.22
N ALA A 683 -16.63 4.49 31.48
CA ALA A 683 -15.31 4.69 32.03
C ALA A 683 -15.31 5.81 33.08
N ARG A 684 -14.52 5.60 34.14
CA ARG A 684 -14.34 6.55 35.25
C ARG A 684 -12.98 7.25 35.21
N ASN A 685 -12.08 6.76 34.36
CA ASN A 685 -10.71 7.24 34.19
C ASN A 685 -10.21 6.93 32.77
N ASP A 686 -9.03 7.46 32.42
CA ASP A 686 -8.46 7.36 31.07
C ASP A 686 -8.08 5.92 30.69
N SER A 687 -7.66 5.12 31.67
CA SER A 687 -7.31 3.72 31.48
C SER A 687 -8.53 2.86 31.14
N GLU A 688 -9.65 3.07 31.81
CA GLU A 688 -10.92 2.42 31.49
C GLU A 688 -11.45 2.85 30.13
N LEU A 689 -11.32 4.12 29.76
CA LEU A 689 -11.71 4.61 28.43
C LEU A 689 -10.87 3.95 27.33
N LEU A 690 -9.55 3.84 27.55
CA LEU A 690 -8.65 3.13 26.64
C LEU A 690 -9.01 1.64 26.54
N ASP A 691 -9.38 1.00 27.65
CA ASP A 691 -9.81 -0.40 27.65
C ASP A 691 -11.12 -0.59 26.84
N LEU A 692 -12.09 0.33 26.96
CA LEU A 692 -13.29 0.33 26.12
C LEU A 692 -12.95 0.47 24.62
N GLU A 693 -12.05 1.40 24.26
CA GLU A 693 -11.58 1.56 22.88
C GLU A 693 -10.92 0.28 22.35
N THR A 694 -10.01 -0.32 23.12
CA THR A 694 -9.36 -1.58 22.77
C THR A 694 -10.37 -2.71 22.58
N LYS A 695 -11.34 -2.83 23.49
CA LYS A 695 -12.40 -3.85 23.39
C LYS A 695 -13.22 -3.69 22.12
N HIS A 696 -13.62 -2.46 21.80
CA HIS A 696 -14.30 -2.17 20.55
C HIS A 696 -13.45 -2.51 19.31
N GLN A 697 -12.14 -2.21 19.31
CA GLN A 697 -11.23 -2.56 18.22
C GLN A 697 -11.13 -4.08 18.02
N VAL A 698 -11.06 -4.86 19.10
CA VAL A 698 -11.05 -6.33 19.03
C VAL A 698 -12.34 -6.88 18.43
N LEU A 699 -13.50 -6.33 18.81
CA LEU A 699 -14.79 -6.72 18.20
C LEU A 699 -14.86 -6.31 16.72
N SER A 700 -14.38 -5.13 16.38
CA SER A 700 -14.28 -4.67 14.99
C SER A 700 -13.41 -5.61 14.15
N MET A 701 -12.31 -6.11 14.71
CA MET A 701 -11.45 -7.10 14.06
C MET A 701 -12.15 -8.45 13.91
N TYR A 702 -12.90 -8.92 14.93
CA TYR A 702 -13.71 -10.13 14.83
C TYR A 702 -14.73 -10.05 13.69
N LEU A 703 -15.48 -8.94 13.63
CA LEU A 703 -16.47 -8.68 12.58
C LEU A 703 -15.83 -8.59 11.19
N TRP A 704 -14.62 -8.03 11.10
CA TRP A 704 -13.88 -8.01 9.86
C TRP A 704 -13.49 -9.41 9.39
N LEU A 705 -12.94 -10.23 10.30
CA LEU A 705 -12.55 -11.60 9.99
C LEU A 705 -13.76 -12.48 9.63
N SER A 706 -14.88 -12.33 10.33
CA SER A 706 -16.10 -13.08 10.00
C SER A 706 -16.69 -12.73 8.63
N ASN A 707 -16.32 -11.58 8.06
CA ASN A 707 -16.73 -11.20 6.71
C ASN A 707 -15.82 -11.76 5.60
N HIS A 708 -14.64 -12.26 5.97
CA HIS A 708 -13.64 -12.82 5.05
C HIS A 708 -13.55 -14.35 5.11
N PHE A 709 -13.89 -14.94 6.26
CA PHE A 709 -13.90 -16.39 6.47
C PHE A 709 -15.32 -16.93 6.60
N ASN A 710 -15.46 -18.25 6.48
CA ASN A 710 -16.75 -18.94 6.55
C ASN A 710 -17.47 -18.69 7.89
N GLU A 711 -18.79 -18.62 7.82
CA GLU A 711 -19.65 -18.34 8.98
C GLU A 711 -19.50 -19.38 10.10
N GLU A 712 -19.25 -20.64 9.74
CA GLU A 712 -19.02 -21.73 10.71
C GLU A 712 -17.78 -21.50 11.58
N THR A 713 -16.75 -20.84 11.04
CA THR A 713 -15.50 -20.56 11.77
C THR A 713 -15.64 -19.36 12.70
N PHE A 714 -16.45 -18.36 12.33
CA PHE A 714 -16.74 -17.18 13.14
C PHE A 714 -18.24 -17.07 13.46
N PRO A 715 -18.80 -17.98 14.29
CA PRO A 715 -20.26 -18.10 14.44
C PRO A 715 -20.91 -17.00 15.29
N TYR A 716 -20.14 -16.17 15.99
CA TYR A 716 -20.67 -15.22 16.97
C TYR A 716 -20.85 -13.79 16.42
N VAL A 717 -21.13 -13.64 15.12
CA VAL A 717 -21.25 -12.33 14.44
C VAL A 717 -22.31 -11.44 15.13
N LYS A 718 -23.52 -11.95 15.33
CA LYS A 718 -24.62 -11.17 15.93
C LYS A 718 -24.26 -10.70 17.34
N LYS A 719 -23.71 -11.61 18.15
CA LYS A 719 -23.21 -11.28 19.49
C LYS A 719 -22.11 -10.22 19.46
N ALA A 720 -21.16 -10.30 18.51
CA ALA A 720 -20.11 -9.28 18.37
C ALA A 720 -20.67 -7.90 17.99
N GLN A 721 -21.69 -7.84 17.13
CA GLN A 721 -22.36 -6.60 16.74
C GLN A 721 -23.07 -5.95 17.92
N ASP A 722 -23.82 -6.74 18.69
CA ASP A 722 -24.54 -6.25 19.86
C ASP A 722 -23.54 -5.74 20.93
N MET A 723 -22.48 -6.50 21.22
CA MET A 723 -21.41 -6.08 22.12
C MET A 723 -20.68 -4.81 21.65
N ALA A 724 -20.46 -4.65 20.34
CA ALA A 724 -19.78 -3.48 19.78
C ALA A 724 -20.66 -2.22 19.94
N THR A 725 -21.97 -2.36 19.74
CA THR A 725 -22.96 -1.30 19.94
C THR A 725 -22.98 -0.86 21.41
N ASP A 726 -23.12 -1.80 22.33
CA ASP A 726 -23.12 -1.51 23.78
C ASP A 726 -21.85 -0.77 24.21
N ILE A 727 -20.67 -1.19 23.72
CA ILE A 727 -19.40 -0.52 24.04
C ILE A 727 -19.33 0.87 23.40
N ALA A 728 -19.85 1.06 22.19
CA ALA A 728 -19.89 2.36 21.55
C ALA A 728 -20.77 3.36 22.32
N ASP A 729 -21.88 2.89 22.89
CA ASP A 729 -22.77 3.68 23.75
C ASP A 729 -22.08 4.03 25.07
N LEU A 730 -21.44 3.05 25.73
CA LEU A 730 -20.65 3.30 26.94
C LEU A 730 -19.50 4.29 26.69
N LEU A 731 -18.85 4.22 25.52
CA LEU A 731 -17.85 5.20 25.11
C LEU A 731 -18.47 6.59 24.94
N GLY A 732 -19.65 6.68 24.34
CA GLY A 732 -20.44 7.91 24.24
C GLY A 732 -20.67 8.54 25.60
N GLU A 733 -21.24 7.78 26.55
CA GLU A 733 -21.49 8.22 27.93
C GLU A 733 -20.19 8.64 28.64
N SER A 734 -19.11 7.88 28.45
CA SER A 734 -17.81 8.17 29.04
C SER A 734 -17.27 9.52 28.62
N LEU A 735 -17.43 9.91 27.35
CA LEU A 735 -16.97 11.20 26.83
C LEU A 735 -17.80 12.38 27.36
N LEU A 736 -19.08 12.16 27.66
CA LEU A 736 -19.96 13.17 28.28
C LEU A 736 -19.61 13.41 29.75
N ASN A 737 -19.23 12.34 30.46
CA ASN A 737 -18.88 12.35 31.88
C ASN A 737 -17.39 12.60 32.15
N ALA A 738 -16.56 12.69 31.10
CA ALA A 738 -15.11 12.82 31.21
C ALA A 738 -14.70 14.11 31.93
N SER A 739 -14.36 13.97 33.21
CA SER A 739 -13.86 15.03 34.09
C SER A 739 -12.43 14.79 34.61
N TRP A 740 -11.79 13.71 34.16
CA TRP A 740 -10.46 13.29 34.62
C TRP A 740 -9.35 13.69 33.66
N LYS A 741 -8.15 13.98 34.20
CA LYS A 741 -6.96 14.23 33.38
C LYS A 741 -6.46 12.93 32.74
N PRO A 742 -6.06 12.94 31.46
CA PRO A 742 -5.45 11.78 30.81
C PRO A 742 -4.10 11.44 31.46
N GLU A 743 -3.89 10.18 31.83
CA GLU A 743 -2.64 9.71 32.43
C GLU A 743 -1.56 9.56 31.35
N SER A 744 -0.31 9.90 31.67
CA SER A 744 0.78 9.71 30.70
C SER A 744 1.09 8.20 30.57
N ARG A 745 1.22 7.71 29.34
CA ARG A 745 1.65 6.33 29.02
C ARG A 745 3.00 5.91 29.64
N ASN A 746 3.76 6.85 30.23
CA ASN A 746 5.09 6.63 30.82
C ASN A 746 5.20 7.02 32.31
N ALA A 747 4.11 6.99 33.08
CA ALA A 747 4.11 7.39 34.50
C ALA A 747 4.95 6.48 35.45
N GLY A 748 5.75 5.55 34.93
CA GLY A 748 6.57 4.61 35.71
C GLY A 748 7.94 5.15 36.18
N LYS A 749 8.28 6.42 36.00
CA LYS A 749 9.51 7.02 36.57
C LYS A 749 9.21 8.36 37.21
N SER A 750 8.92 8.33 38.51
CA SER A 750 8.74 9.51 39.35
C SER A 750 10.05 10.30 39.47
N LYS A 751 9.98 11.61 39.20
CA LYS A 751 10.92 12.61 39.75
C LYS A 751 10.17 13.44 40.81
N PRO A 752 10.86 13.96 41.85
CA PRO A 752 10.20 14.60 42.98
C PRO A 752 9.46 15.87 42.58
N GLN A 753 8.27 16.06 43.17
CA GLN A 753 7.43 17.24 43.03
C GLN A 753 8.16 18.50 43.54
N GLN A 754 8.25 19.51 42.68
CA GLN A 754 8.33 20.90 43.12
C GLN A 754 6.99 21.56 42.78
N GLU A 755 6.35 22.11 43.82
CA GLU A 755 5.15 22.93 43.73
C GLU A 755 5.40 24.12 42.80
N LYS A 756 4.77 24.11 41.62
CA LYS A 756 4.69 25.27 40.72
C LYS A 756 3.25 25.75 40.66
N LYS A 757 3.08 27.06 40.88
CA LYS A 757 1.84 27.82 40.77
C LYS A 757 1.03 27.44 39.53
N GLU A 758 -0.27 27.23 39.73
CA GLU A 758 -1.23 26.82 38.70
C GLU A 758 -1.38 27.88 37.60
N GLY A 759 -0.56 27.76 36.56
CA GLY A 759 -0.76 28.36 35.25
C GLY A 759 -0.53 27.28 34.20
N TYR A 760 -1.43 27.16 33.23
CA TYR A 760 -1.25 26.27 32.09
C TYR A 760 -0.08 26.80 31.24
N GLU A 761 1.09 26.15 31.29
CA GLU A 761 2.23 26.44 30.41
C GLU A 761 2.32 25.38 29.30
N ARG A 762 1.99 25.78 28.07
CA ARG A 762 2.13 24.97 26.85
C ARG A 762 3.61 24.81 26.45
N GLN A 763 3.98 23.67 25.88
CA GLN A 763 5.25 23.53 25.15
C GLN A 763 5.24 24.45 23.90
N ARG A 764 6.21 25.36 23.77
CA ARG A 764 6.27 26.34 22.66
C ARG A 764 6.21 25.66 21.28
N SER A 765 5.41 26.22 20.37
CA SER A 765 5.38 25.81 18.95
C SER A 765 6.78 25.88 18.34
N ILE A 766 7.20 24.83 17.64
CA ILE A 766 8.51 24.73 16.95
C ILE A 766 8.57 25.63 15.70
N ILE A 767 7.43 26.21 15.30
CA ILE A 767 7.27 26.97 14.05
C ILE A 767 8.23 28.18 13.98
N ILE A 768 8.65 28.75 15.11
CA ILE A 768 9.57 29.91 15.15
C ILE A 768 11.05 29.50 15.32
N SER A 769 11.38 28.26 15.72
CA SER A 769 12.78 27.86 15.97
C SER A 769 13.57 27.47 14.70
N LYS A 770 13.09 27.83 13.50
CA LYS A 770 13.80 27.61 12.23
C LYS A 770 14.26 28.89 11.53
N GLU A 771 14.03 30.07 12.11
CA GLU A 771 14.48 31.37 11.56
C GLU A 771 15.39 32.16 12.53
N LYS A 772 16.13 31.47 13.41
CA LYS A 772 17.22 32.08 14.17
C LYS A 772 18.49 31.28 14.06
#